data_AF-A0AAV0VAC4-F1
#
_entry.id   AF-A0AAV0VAC4-F1
#
_cell.length_a   1.000
_cell.length_b   1.000
_cell.length_c   1.000
_cell.angle_alpha   90.00
_cell.angle_beta   90.00
_cell.angle_gamma   90.00
#
_symmetry.space_group_name_H-M   'P 1'
#
loop_
_entity.id
_entity.type
_entity.pdbx_description
1 polymer ?
#
loop_
_entity_poly.entity_id
_entity_poly.type
_entity_poly.pdbx_seq_one_letter_code
_entity_poly.pdbx_strand_id
1 'polypeptide(L)'
;MASSLDAFEILRTTQQLPVVEKNLLFSKQSTGKAAAHSTAGAAWGKSARKWTAASSSAREFGDVMPRELRTLVAASFDVFTRTQIQQLDAIGGAVRASYEYRDALKTCISTLEDRLETPKEDEEAVEEDRKLLDLMNVSLAIWHLCELLLLRKGARGADRMFAYDLARWLQEHYCNVLLEKIERESTRLKKEHKPEQDTAFWTTIQSLVMTGNGPSAWSLLASHSSYKSLFSRDTMSMTGASTKAVFQTVQKLLLTMPGRMNVGSNQDGPEEWKKWNDACQYMLRTEGYIKENDGLKTLLQIMAAEEDMLKNHANTWYELMMARLFLDGPKTITNRFPFLMIDCFQAYNDDETRMGNFDCIILAIMESDIQSALQNIVALGLSWMAAHLVDLLQKSNVIIADEIVPQAECSLLERFLLEYAMEIGASSGMWQFAVRYYEYCPRFGAIAIRSALEREPLQTDCKTERLLAYCYGKQLLTHTFRHITIQRAQECKAKKAYASALQWLLRSNCLDDVDAICDEILEECNDKDSLHPLHEAVQFLEAHPDLARPQKLAWLVRYREFRLVLDDRESLLTLLRSGGSVMSDNKEEQASLERKLRFVSMEAAKWLGWLLSSAEAPKVLRSEVLEQAERLLEESPTVFESRHLYLLMEYLQQLDRSFDCQQFYKLSSNKQVKERVESLVSRNLAEAMLQEATASGCDASFTPMED
;
A
#
# COMPACT_ATOMS: atom_id res chain seq x y z
N MET A 1 -30.51 -10.16 -6.72
CA MET A 1 -29.25 -10.83 -7.13
C MET A 1 -28.43 -9.81 -7.92
N ALA A 2 -27.67 -8.96 -7.24
CA ALA A 2 -26.72 -8.07 -7.91
C ALA A 2 -25.39 -8.83 -7.97
N SER A 3 -24.94 -9.19 -9.17
CA SER A 3 -23.58 -9.68 -9.37
C SER A 3 -22.62 -8.60 -8.85
N SER A 4 -21.75 -8.94 -7.91
CA SER A 4 -20.68 -8.03 -7.50
C SER A 4 -19.86 -7.69 -8.74
N LEU A 5 -19.89 -6.42 -9.17
CA LEU A 5 -19.06 -5.93 -10.25
C LEU A 5 -17.59 -6.05 -9.85
N ASP A 6 -16.76 -6.46 -10.80
CA ASP A 6 -15.30 -6.48 -10.66
C ASP A 6 -14.77 -5.06 -10.38
N ALA A 7 -13.69 -4.95 -9.59
CA ALA A 7 -13.06 -3.69 -9.21
C ALA A 7 -12.72 -2.84 -10.45
N PHE A 8 -12.17 -3.51 -11.47
CA PHE A 8 -11.82 -2.89 -12.74
C PHE A 8 -13.06 -2.40 -13.49
N GLU A 9 -14.15 -3.16 -13.50
CA GLU A 9 -15.40 -2.73 -14.14
C GLU A 9 -16.01 -1.50 -13.47
N ILE A 10 -15.90 -1.39 -12.15
CA ILE A 10 -16.32 -0.18 -11.41
C ILE A 10 -15.45 1.01 -11.83
N LEU A 11 -14.13 0.85 -11.91
CA LEU A 11 -13.23 1.92 -12.36
C LEU A 11 -13.57 2.37 -13.79
N ARG A 12 -13.78 1.42 -14.70
CA ARG A 12 -14.10 1.69 -16.11
C ARG A 12 -15.41 2.45 -16.26
N THR A 13 -16.44 2.04 -15.53
CA THR A 13 -17.79 2.62 -15.63
C THR A 13 -17.93 3.95 -14.89
N THR A 14 -17.36 4.07 -13.69
CA THR A 14 -17.53 5.25 -12.83
C THR A 14 -16.44 6.30 -13.00
N GLN A 15 -15.33 5.95 -13.68
CA GLN A 15 -14.14 6.80 -13.78
C GLN A 15 -13.60 7.22 -12.41
N GLN A 16 -13.77 6.35 -11.41
CA GLN A 16 -13.27 6.51 -10.05
C GLN A 16 -12.87 5.15 -9.50
N LEU A 17 -11.91 5.09 -8.58
CA LEU A 17 -11.54 3.82 -7.96
C LEU A 17 -12.75 3.18 -7.25
N PRO A 18 -12.83 1.85 -7.14
CA PRO A 18 -13.80 1.23 -6.25
C PRO A 18 -13.40 1.40 -4.77
N VAL A 19 -14.34 1.12 -3.86
CA VAL A 19 -14.14 1.12 -2.41
C VAL A 19 -14.44 -0.28 -1.87
N VAL A 20 -13.65 -0.71 -0.88
CA VAL A 20 -13.84 -2.00 -0.20
C VAL A 20 -14.96 -1.86 0.82
N GLU A 21 -15.99 -2.69 0.71
CA GLU A 21 -17.09 -2.73 1.68
C GLU A 21 -16.62 -3.31 3.02
N LYS A 22 -16.75 -2.56 4.12
CA LYS A 22 -16.28 -2.98 5.47
C LYS A 22 -17.19 -4.06 6.12
N ASN A 23 -18.42 -4.23 5.63
CA ASN A 23 -19.42 -5.12 6.24
C ASN A 23 -19.24 -6.60 5.88
N LEU A 24 -18.18 -7.21 6.41
CA LEU A 24 -18.20 -8.63 6.79
C LEU A 24 -17.75 -8.73 8.25
N LEU A 25 -18.68 -8.42 9.16
CA LEU A 25 -18.71 -9.10 10.45
C LEU A 25 -18.83 -10.60 10.15
N PHE A 26 -17.85 -11.37 10.61
CA PHE A 26 -17.80 -12.83 10.55
C PHE A 26 -19.16 -13.49 10.85
N SER A 27 -19.94 -13.80 9.82
CA SER A 27 -20.96 -14.85 9.96
C SER A 27 -20.26 -16.18 9.70
N LYS A 28 -19.99 -16.90 10.79
CA LYS A 28 -19.34 -18.23 10.86
C LYS A 28 -20.02 -19.35 10.04
N GLN A 29 -21.01 -19.05 9.20
CA GLN A 29 -21.82 -20.05 8.49
C GLN A 29 -21.69 -20.04 6.96
N SER A 30 -21.06 -19.03 6.34
CA SER A 30 -20.84 -19.05 4.87
C SER A 30 -19.46 -19.60 4.46
N THR A 31 -18.57 -19.80 5.42
CA THR A 31 -17.18 -20.23 5.22
C THR A 31 -17.04 -21.67 4.74
N GLY A 32 -18.07 -22.52 4.82
CA GLY A 32 -17.95 -23.93 4.41
C GLY A 32 -17.83 -24.17 2.90
N LYS A 33 -18.43 -23.31 2.05
CA LYS A 33 -18.38 -23.49 0.58
C LYS A 33 -17.33 -22.62 -0.11
N ALA A 34 -17.00 -21.45 0.44
CA ALA A 34 -15.91 -20.61 -0.07
C ALA A 34 -14.52 -21.10 0.37
N ALA A 35 -14.39 -21.66 1.58
CA ALA A 35 -13.12 -22.23 2.06
C ALA A 35 -12.76 -23.56 1.36
N ALA A 36 -13.72 -24.24 0.73
CA ALA A 36 -13.46 -25.42 -0.08
C ALA A 36 -12.72 -25.10 -1.40
N HIS A 37 -12.70 -23.82 -1.82
CA HIS A 37 -12.12 -23.41 -3.10
C HIS A 37 -10.99 -22.38 -3.00
N SER A 38 -10.66 -21.84 -1.82
CA SER A 38 -9.47 -20.98 -1.67
C SER A 38 -9.06 -20.89 -0.21
N THR A 39 -8.15 -21.76 0.21
CA THR A 39 -7.37 -21.61 1.46
C THR A 39 -6.28 -20.53 1.32
N ALA A 40 -5.95 -20.18 0.07
CA ALA A 40 -4.93 -19.21 -0.35
C ALA A 40 -5.33 -17.73 -0.16
N GLY A 41 -6.54 -17.33 -0.54
CA GLY A 41 -6.95 -15.91 -0.52
C GLY A 41 -7.03 -15.27 0.87
N ALA A 42 -6.99 -16.06 1.94
CA ALA A 42 -6.99 -15.57 3.32
C ALA A 42 -5.69 -14.83 3.68
N ALA A 43 -4.55 -15.18 3.06
CA ALA A 43 -3.26 -14.71 3.54
C ALA A 43 -2.82 -13.32 3.02
N TRP A 44 -3.34 -12.86 1.88
CA TRP A 44 -3.32 -11.43 1.51
C TRP A 44 -4.41 -10.62 2.26
N GLY A 45 -5.10 -11.28 3.20
CA GLY A 45 -6.20 -10.71 3.95
C GLY A 45 -7.35 -10.31 3.04
N LYS A 46 -7.94 -11.26 2.27
CA LYS A 46 -9.33 -11.30 1.76
C LYS A 46 -9.42 -12.06 0.43
N SER A 47 -9.95 -13.28 0.45
CA SER A 47 -10.71 -13.75 -0.72
C SER A 47 -11.97 -12.88 -0.81
N ALA A 48 -12.08 -12.15 -1.93
CA ALA A 48 -13.15 -11.22 -2.27
C ALA A 48 -13.33 -10.02 -1.32
N ARG A 49 -12.40 -9.04 -1.37
CA ARG A 49 -12.78 -7.65 -1.08
C ARG A 49 -14.00 -7.34 -1.94
N LYS A 50 -15.16 -7.15 -1.33
CA LYS A 50 -16.34 -6.75 -2.09
C LYS A 50 -16.16 -5.30 -2.47
N TRP A 51 -15.88 -5.10 -3.75
CA TRP A 51 -15.71 -3.78 -4.35
C TRP A 51 -17.07 -3.16 -4.62
N THR A 52 -17.21 -1.90 -4.25
CA THR A 52 -18.42 -1.10 -4.44
C THR A 52 -18.05 0.25 -5.03
N ALA A 53 -18.96 0.85 -5.78
CA ALA A 53 -18.78 2.23 -6.23
C ALA A 53 -18.71 3.15 -5.01
N ALA A 54 -17.81 4.13 -5.05
CA ALA A 54 -17.65 5.06 -3.94
C ALA A 54 -18.94 5.88 -3.71
N SER A 55 -19.54 5.75 -2.52
CA SER A 55 -20.59 6.67 -2.05
C SER A 55 -19.97 7.80 -1.22
N SER A 56 -20.70 8.91 -1.08
CA SER A 56 -20.25 10.15 -0.42
C SER A 56 -20.07 10.07 1.10
N SER A 57 -20.17 8.88 1.73
CA SER A 57 -20.17 8.73 3.19
C SER A 57 -18.92 8.01 3.72
N ALA A 58 -18.24 8.65 4.67
CA ALA A 58 -17.25 8.17 5.63
C ALA A 58 -16.18 7.16 5.13
N ARG A 59 -14.96 7.70 5.01
CA ARG A 59 -13.77 7.06 4.48
C ARG A 59 -13.02 6.31 5.60
N GLU A 60 -13.15 4.99 5.65
CA GLU A 60 -12.25 4.16 6.42
C GLU A 60 -11.49 3.23 5.48
N PHE A 61 -10.17 3.39 5.45
CA PHE A 61 -9.27 2.54 4.68
C PHE A 61 -9.18 1.16 5.34
N GLY A 62 -8.99 0.13 4.51
CA GLY A 62 -8.98 -1.25 4.95
C GLY A 62 -7.80 -1.63 5.85
N ASP A 63 -7.83 -2.89 6.28
CA ASP A 63 -6.93 -3.52 7.23
C ASP A 63 -5.43 -3.24 6.99
N VAL A 64 -4.66 -3.37 8.08
CA VAL A 64 -3.20 -3.23 8.07
C VAL A 64 -2.61 -4.42 7.31
N MET A 65 -2.01 -4.17 6.14
CA MET A 65 -1.29 -5.21 5.40
C MET A 65 -0.13 -5.77 6.27
N PRO A 66 0.04 -7.11 6.36
CA PRO A 66 1.12 -7.75 7.10
C PRO A 66 2.51 -7.17 6.78
N ARG A 67 3.39 -7.13 7.78
CA ARG A 67 4.71 -6.51 7.66
C ARG A 67 5.56 -7.17 6.56
N GLU A 68 5.50 -8.49 6.45
CA GLU A 68 6.31 -9.27 5.51
C GLU A 68 5.87 -8.97 4.08
N LEU A 69 4.56 -8.88 3.85
CA LEU A 69 4.01 -8.43 2.58
C LEU A 69 4.43 -7.00 2.28
N ARG A 70 4.51 -6.08 3.26
CA ARG A 70 5.01 -4.71 3.02
C ARG A 70 6.46 -4.71 2.56
N THR A 71 7.30 -5.54 3.18
CA THR A 71 8.70 -5.72 2.80
C THR A 71 8.81 -6.33 1.40
N LEU A 72 7.98 -7.34 1.08
CA LEU A 72 7.91 -7.93 -0.26
C LEU A 72 7.49 -6.90 -1.31
N VAL A 73 6.46 -6.09 -1.04
CA VAL A 73 6.03 -5.00 -1.93
C VAL A 73 7.15 -3.99 -2.14
N ALA A 74 7.84 -3.56 -1.09
CA ALA A 74 8.95 -2.62 -1.21
C ALA A 74 10.10 -3.19 -2.07
N ALA A 75 10.57 -4.40 -1.76
CA ALA A 75 11.63 -5.08 -2.51
C ALA A 75 11.23 -5.30 -3.99
N SER A 76 9.99 -5.71 -4.22
CA SER A 76 9.46 -5.95 -5.58
C SER A 76 9.30 -4.66 -6.38
N PHE A 77 8.89 -3.57 -5.72
CA PHE A 77 8.78 -2.26 -6.33
C PHE A 77 10.15 -1.72 -6.76
N ASP A 78 11.20 -1.97 -5.97
CA ASP A 78 12.57 -1.60 -6.35
C ASP A 78 13.04 -2.38 -7.57
N VAL A 79 12.73 -3.68 -7.68
CA VAL A 79 13.00 -4.47 -8.90
C VAL A 79 12.21 -3.90 -10.07
N PHE A 80 10.91 -3.65 -9.89
CA PHE A 80 10.01 -3.17 -10.94
C PHE A 80 10.47 -1.82 -11.50
N THR A 81 10.73 -0.82 -10.65
CA THR A 81 11.17 0.50 -11.11
C THR A 81 12.50 0.45 -11.86
N ARG A 82 13.45 -0.39 -11.42
CA ARG A 82 14.71 -0.61 -12.16
C ARG A 82 14.46 -1.21 -13.54
N THR A 83 13.55 -2.18 -13.67
CA THR A 83 13.24 -2.80 -14.97
C THR A 83 12.52 -1.85 -15.92
N GLN A 84 11.90 -0.76 -15.43
CA GLN A 84 11.32 0.28 -16.30
C GLN A 84 12.36 1.28 -16.84
N ILE A 85 13.44 1.53 -16.10
CA ILE A 85 14.47 2.51 -16.49
C ILE A 85 15.52 1.89 -17.41
N GLN A 86 15.88 0.63 -17.16
CA GLN A 86 16.88 -0.07 -17.96
C GLN A 86 16.20 -0.65 -19.22
N GLN A 87 16.69 -0.28 -20.41
CA GLN A 87 16.46 -1.09 -21.60
C GLN A 87 17.12 -2.45 -21.35
N LEU A 88 16.37 -3.41 -20.82
CA LEU A 88 16.87 -4.73 -20.54
C LEU A 88 17.31 -5.37 -21.86
N ASP A 89 18.52 -5.92 -21.89
CA ASP A 89 18.86 -6.93 -22.89
C ASP A 89 17.78 -8.02 -22.79
N ALA A 90 16.93 -8.13 -23.82
CA ALA A 90 15.53 -8.58 -23.74
C ALA A 90 15.28 -9.90 -22.99
N ILE A 91 16.30 -10.76 -22.85
CA ILE A 91 16.17 -12.08 -22.23
C ILE A 91 17.04 -12.21 -20.97
N GLY A 92 18.29 -11.75 -21.00
CA GLY A 92 19.20 -11.84 -19.84
C GLY A 92 18.75 -10.98 -18.67
N GLY A 93 18.20 -9.80 -18.98
CA GLY A 93 17.69 -8.88 -17.97
C GLY A 93 16.41 -9.38 -17.29
N ALA A 94 15.46 -9.91 -18.06
CA ALA A 94 14.19 -10.41 -17.52
C ALA A 94 14.39 -11.61 -16.59
N VAL A 95 15.31 -12.51 -16.95
CA VAL A 95 15.69 -13.65 -16.11
C VAL A 95 16.35 -13.18 -14.82
N ARG A 96 17.24 -12.18 -14.87
CA ARG A 96 17.84 -11.59 -13.67
C ARG A 96 16.79 -10.98 -12.74
N ALA A 97 15.85 -10.20 -13.28
CA ALA A 97 14.76 -9.63 -12.50
C ALA A 97 13.87 -10.73 -11.88
N SER A 98 13.59 -11.81 -12.61
CA SER A 98 12.88 -12.98 -12.07
C SER A 98 13.58 -13.61 -10.88
N TYR A 99 14.91 -13.75 -10.93
CA TYR A 99 15.70 -14.23 -9.79
C TYR A 99 15.57 -13.30 -8.58
N GLU A 100 15.61 -11.98 -8.79
CA GLU A 100 15.47 -10.98 -7.71
C GLU A 100 14.07 -11.04 -7.07
N TYR A 101 13.00 -11.20 -7.86
CA TYR A 101 11.64 -11.42 -7.32
C TYR A 101 11.54 -12.73 -6.53
N ARG A 102 12.14 -13.81 -7.04
CA ARG A 102 12.14 -15.10 -6.35
C ARG A 102 12.94 -15.05 -5.05
N ASP A 103 14.04 -14.33 -5.02
CA ASP A 103 14.85 -14.12 -3.82
C ASP A 103 14.08 -13.31 -2.76
N ALA A 104 13.34 -12.28 -3.17
CA ALA A 104 12.45 -11.53 -2.29
C ALA A 104 11.34 -12.42 -1.69
N LEU A 105 10.74 -13.31 -2.49
CA LEU A 105 9.79 -14.32 -2.00
C LEU A 105 10.43 -15.28 -0.99
N LYS A 106 11.61 -15.83 -1.30
CA LYS A 106 12.33 -16.73 -0.38
C LYS A 106 12.69 -16.06 0.94
N THR A 107 13.12 -14.80 0.88
CA THR A 107 13.38 -14.00 2.08
C THR A 107 12.10 -13.84 2.91
N CYS A 108 10.97 -13.53 2.26
CA CYS A 108 9.66 -13.45 2.92
C CYS A 108 9.27 -14.79 3.59
N ILE A 109 9.42 -15.91 2.87
CA ILE A 109 9.15 -17.27 3.35
C ILE A 109 10.00 -17.58 4.58
N SER A 110 11.32 -17.38 4.49
CA SER A 110 12.24 -17.64 5.62
C SER A 110 11.88 -16.79 6.84
N THR A 111 11.49 -15.52 6.67
CA THR A 111 11.05 -14.69 7.81
C THR A 111 9.74 -15.18 8.45
N LEU A 112 8.86 -15.80 7.67
CA LEU A 112 7.62 -16.41 8.18
C LEU A 112 7.91 -17.73 8.91
N GLU A 113 8.81 -18.55 8.36
CA GLU A 113 9.29 -19.79 8.99
C GLU A 113 9.95 -19.51 10.34
N ASP A 114 10.92 -18.60 10.38
CA ASP A 114 11.60 -18.17 11.62
C ASP A 114 10.60 -17.71 12.69
N ARG A 115 9.54 -17.00 12.26
CA ARG A 115 8.49 -16.52 13.16
C ARG A 115 7.60 -17.65 13.68
N LEU A 116 7.32 -18.67 12.87
CA LEU A 116 6.54 -19.84 13.29
C LEU A 116 7.32 -20.75 14.24
N GLU A 117 8.65 -20.74 14.18
CA GLU A 117 9.51 -21.44 15.14
C GLU A 117 9.50 -20.76 16.53
N THR A 118 9.26 -19.45 16.60
CA THR A 118 9.14 -18.75 17.88
C THR A 118 7.83 -19.09 18.59
N PRO A 119 7.86 -19.52 19.87
CA PRO A 119 6.66 -19.89 20.60
C PRO A 119 5.75 -18.66 20.80
N LYS A 120 4.52 -18.72 20.28
CA LYS A 120 3.46 -17.73 20.48
C LYS A 120 2.35 -18.31 21.35
N GLU A 121 1.78 -17.50 22.23
CA GLU A 121 0.60 -17.88 23.04
C GLU A 121 -0.72 -17.78 22.24
N ASP A 122 -0.72 -17.05 21.12
CA ASP A 122 -1.89 -16.82 20.27
C ASP A 122 -1.99 -17.87 19.14
N GLU A 123 -2.85 -18.87 19.33
CA GLU A 123 -3.09 -19.94 18.35
C GLU A 123 -3.70 -19.43 17.03
N GLU A 124 -4.51 -18.36 17.06
CA GLU A 124 -5.15 -17.82 15.85
C GLU A 124 -4.10 -17.14 14.96
N ALA A 125 -3.22 -16.33 15.55
CA ALA A 125 -2.13 -15.67 14.82
C ALA A 125 -1.14 -16.67 14.21
N VAL A 126 -0.88 -17.80 14.88
CA VAL A 126 -0.03 -18.87 14.35
C VAL A 126 -0.68 -19.53 13.13
N GLU A 127 -2.00 -19.77 13.17
CA GLU A 127 -2.72 -20.40 12.07
C GLU A 127 -2.84 -19.47 10.85
N GLU A 128 -2.98 -18.17 11.05
CA GLU A 128 -2.90 -17.17 9.96
C GLU A 128 -1.52 -17.14 9.31
N ASP A 129 -0.45 -17.17 10.12
CA ASP A 129 0.93 -17.24 9.63
C ASP A 129 1.20 -18.50 8.81
N ARG A 130 0.67 -19.67 9.22
CA ARG A 130 0.78 -20.92 8.45
C ARG A 130 0.11 -20.82 7.10
N LYS A 131 -1.12 -20.30 7.04
CA LYS A 131 -1.84 -20.10 5.77
C LYS A 131 -1.10 -19.13 4.85
N LEU A 132 -0.46 -18.11 5.42
CA LEU A 132 0.39 -17.19 4.67
C LEU A 132 1.66 -17.85 4.14
N LEU A 133 2.32 -18.65 4.96
CA LEU A 133 3.47 -19.44 4.54
C LEU A 133 3.12 -20.39 3.39
N ASP A 134 2.02 -21.13 3.52
CA ASP A 134 1.51 -22.03 2.47
C ASP A 134 1.27 -21.27 1.16
N LEU A 135 0.63 -20.09 1.24
CA LEU A 135 0.41 -19.26 0.07
C LEU A 135 1.72 -18.78 -0.57
N MET A 136 2.67 -18.31 0.22
CA MET A 136 3.95 -17.84 -0.30
C MET A 136 4.73 -18.99 -0.95
N ASN A 137 4.67 -20.20 -0.40
CA ASN A 137 5.24 -21.40 -0.99
C ASN A 137 4.58 -21.76 -2.33
N VAL A 138 3.24 -21.68 -2.42
CA VAL A 138 2.52 -21.85 -3.69
C VAL A 138 2.94 -20.77 -4.70
N SER A 139 3.01 -19.50 -4.28
CA SER A 139 3.48 -18.41 -5.14
C SER A 139 4.90 -18.63 -5.63
N LEU A 140 5.80 -19.14 -4.78
CA LEU A 140 7.17 -19.45 -5.14
C LEU A 140 7.23 -20.58 -6.19
N ALA A 141 6.43 -21.63 -6.01
CA ALA A 141 6.34 -22.74 -6.94
C ALA A 141 5.87 -22.28 -8.33
N ILE A 142 4.78 -21.50 -8.41
CA ILE A 142 4.27 -20.98 -9.68
C ILE A 142 5.30 -20.04 -10.33
N TRP A 143 5.88 -19.11 -9.56
CA TRP A 143 6.86 -18.18 -10.08
C TRP A 143 8.08 -18.90 -10.69
N HIS A 144 8.62 -19.88 -9.96
CA HIS A 144 9.76 -20.66 -10.43
C HIS A 144 9.42 -21.44 -11.70
N LEU A 145 8.20 -21.98 -11.80
CA LEU A 145 7.73 -22.66 -13.01
C LEU A 145 7.61 -21.72 -14.21
N CYS A 146 7.00 -20.55 -14.03
CA CYS A 146 6.91 -19.51 -15.06
C CYS A 146 8.29 -19.06 -15.53
N GLU A 147 9.27 -18.96 -14.61
CA GLU A 147 10.64 -18.67 -14.98
C GLU A 147 11.24 -19.77 -15.88
N LEU A 148 11.07 -21.04 -15.52
CA LEU A 148 11.59 -22.18 -16.28
C LEU A 148 10.96 -22.29 -17.68
N LEU A 149 9.65 -22.08 -17.79
CA LEU A 149 8.89 -22.30 -19.02
C LEU A 149 8.80 -21.09 -19.93
N LEU A 150 8.55 -19.91 -19.36
CA LEU A 150 8.18 -18.72 -20.13
C LEU A 150 9.34 -17.74 -20.27
N LEU A 151 10.18 -17.59 -19.23
CA LEU A 151 11.25 -16.58 -19.22
C LEU A 151 12.61 -17.15 -19.68
N ARG A 152 12.93 -18.40 -19.34
CA ARG A 152 14.12 -19.08 -19.86
C ARG A 152 13.86 -19.59 -21.28
N LYS A 153 14.88 -19.53 -22.14
CA LYS A 153 14.84 -20.13 -23.49
C LYS A 153 14.66 -21.66 -23.50
N GLY A 154 14.53 -22.31 -22.34
CA GLY A 154 14.49 -23.76 -22.19
C GLY A 154 13.34 -24.43 -22.94
N ALA A 155 12.14 -23.83 -22.92
CA ALA A 155 11.00 -24.33 -23.69
C ALA A 155 11.16 -24.20 -25.22
N ARG A 156 12.08 -23.35 -25.70
CA ARG A 156 12.36 -23.15 -27.14
C ARG A 156 13.42 -24.11 -27.71
N GLY A 157 13.68 -25.23 -27.02
CA GLY A 157 14.31 -26.41 -27.61
C GLY A 157 15.84 -26.51 -27.56
N ALA A 158 16.53 -25.60 -26.87
CA ALA A 158 18.00 -25.58 -26.81
C ALA A 158 18.61 -25.97 -25.46
N ASP A 159 17.82 -26.00 -24.38
CA ASP A 159 18.31 -26.28 -23.04
C ASP A 159 18.26 -27.78 -22.73
N ARG A 160 19.44 -28.39 -22.67
CA ARG A 160 19.60 -29.82 -22.38
C ARG A 160 19.26 -30.16 -20.93
N MET A 161 19.26 -29.17 -20.03
CA MET A 161 19.03 -29.35 -18.59
C MET A 161 17.59 -29.09 -18.17
N PHE A 162 16.75 -28.60 -19.08
CA PHE A 162 15.36 -28.23 -18.79
C PHE A 162 14.55 -29.34 -18.10
N ALA A 163 14.65 -30.58 -18.59
CA ALA A 163 13.98 -31.73 -17.99
C ALA A 163 14.38 -31.95 -16.52
N TYR A 164 15.67 -31.80 -16.21
CA TYR A 164 16.21 -32.01 -14.86
C TYR A 164 15.95 -30.82 -13.95
N ASP A 165 15.97 -29.59 -14.48
CA ASP A 165 15.59 -28.40 -13.73
C ASP A 165 14.11 -28.45 -13.32
N LEU A 166 13.25 -28.94 -14.21
CA LEU A 166 11.84 -29.16 -13.89
C LEU A 166 11.64 -30.32 -12.92
N ALA A 167 12.38 -31.41 -13.07
CA ALA A 167 12.33 -32.52 -12.12
C ALA A 167 12.77 -32.06 -10.72
N ARG A 168 13.79 -31.20 -10.64
CA ARG A 168 14.22 -30.56 -9.39
C ARG A 168 13.14 -29.64 -8.82
N TRP A 169 12.46 -28.87 -9.67
CA TRP A 169 11.31 -28.06 -9.25
C TRP A 169 10.20 -28.93 -8.63
N LEU A 170 9.86 -30.08 -9.23
CA LEU A 170 8.90 -31.03 -8.64
C LEU A 170 9.40 -31.59 -7.30
N GLN A 171 10.69 -31.91 -7.19
CA GLN A 171 11.30 -32.37 -5.94
C GLN A 171 11.18 -31.32 -4.84
N GLU A 172 11.51 -30.06 -5.14
CA GLU A 172 11.50 -28.95 -4.19
C GLU A 172 10.08 -28.59 -3.73
N HIS A 173 9.11 -28.54 -4.64
CA HIS A 173 7.78 -27.99 -4.34
C HIS A 173 6.68 -29.03 -4.07
N TYR A 174 6.79 -30.25 -4.58
CA TYR A 174 5.74 -31.29 -4.44
C TYR A 174 6.21 -32.50 -3.63
N CYS A 175 7.46 -32.92 -3.84
CA CYS A 175 7.92 -34.19 -3.29
C CYS A 175 8.78 -34.04 -2.04
N ASN A 176 8.92 -32.87 -1.42
CA ASN A 176 9.77 -32.73 -0.23
C ASN A 176 9.38 -33.72 0.89
N VAL A 177 8.09 -33.76 1.26
CA VAL A 177 7.57 -34.69 2.28
C VAL A 177 7.74 -36.16 1.85
N LEU A 178 7.54 -36.45 0.56
CA LEU A 178 7.73 -37.78 0.00
C LEU A 178 9.21 -38.20 0.08
N LEU A 179 10.14 -37.33 -0.29
CA LEU A 179 11.58 -37.55 -0.26
C LEU A 179 12.07 -37.76 1.18
N GLU A 180 11.60 -36.96 2.13
CA GLU A 180 11.90 -37.17 3.55
C GLU A 180 11.38 -38.53 4.05
N LYS A 181 10.17 -38.91 3.65
CA LYS A 181 9.59 -40.24 3.97
C LYS A 181 10.45 -41.36 3.38
N ILE A 182 10.82 -41.27 2.11
CA ILE A 182 11.65 -42.26 1.42
C ILE A 182 13.02 -42.38 2.10
N GLU A 183 13.65 -41.27 2.47
CA GLU A 183 14.96 -41.28 3.14
C GLU A 183 14.88 -41.87 4.56
N ARG A 184 13.81 -41.54 5.31
CA ARG A 184 13.54 -42.16 6.63
C ARG A 184 13.34 -43.67 6.52
N GLU A 185 12.57 -44.15 5.55
CA GLU A 185 12.39 -45.59 5.34
C GLU A 185 13.69 -46.27 4.86
N SER A 186 14.43 -45.63 3.95
CA SER A 186 15.73 -46.12 3.48
C SER A 186 16.74 -46.29 4.62
N THR A 187 16.81 -45.32 5.53
CA THR A 187 17.69 -45.40 6.71
C THR A 187 17.23 -46.41 7.74
N ARG A 188 15.93 -46.63 7.91
CA ARG A 188 15.36 -47.71 8.74
C ARG A 188 15.74 -49.08 8.18
N LEU A 189 15.43 -49.34 6.91
CA LEU A 189 15.62 -50.62 6.25
C LEU A 189 17.10 -51.05 6.17
N LYS A 190 18.04 -50.11 5.99
CA LYS A 190 19.48 -50.41 6.00
C LYS A 190 19.97 -51.06 7.31
N LYS A 191 19.26 -50.86 8.42
CA LYS A 191 19.61 -51.43 9.74
C LYS A 191 19.16 -52.88 9.88
N GLU A 192 18.28 -53.36 9.01
CA GLU A 192 17.73 -54.71 9.08
C GLU A 192 18.69 -55.76 8.49
N HIS A 193 18.60 -56.99 8.97
CA HIS A 193 19.50 -58.06 8.52
C HIS A 193 19.12 -58.60 7.13
N LYS A 194 17.82 -58.75 6.87
CA LYS A 194 17.24 -59.20 5.59
C LYS A 194 16.18 -58.20 5.12
N PRO A 195 16.60 -57.00 4.68
CA PRO A 195 15.68 -55.93 4.36
C PRO A 195 14.74 -56.29 3.21
N GLU A 196 15.15 -57.18 2.30
CA GLU A 196 14.33 -57.61 1.15
C GLU A 196 13.04 -58.36 1.50
N GLN A 197 12.88 -58.78 2.77
CA GLN A 197 11.65 -59.41 3.26
C GLN A 197 10.59 -58.40 3.71
N ASP A 198 10.99 -57.15 3.97
CA ASP A 198 10.04 -56.08 4.27
C ASP A 198 9.34 -55.67 2.96
N THR A 199 8.00 -55.60 3.01
CA THR A 199 7.16 -55.10 1.91
C THR A 199 7.58 -53.72 1.40
N ALA A 200 8.15 -52.88 2.26
CA ALA A 200 8.57 -51.53 1.93
C ALA A 200 9.93 -51.47 1.21
N PHE A 201 10.70 -52.55 1.17
CA PHE A 201 12.07 -52.52 0.63
C PHE A 201 12.12 -52.21 -0.86
N TRP A 202 11.43 -53.01 -1.67
CA TRP A 202 11.40 -52.81 -3.12
C TRP A 202 10.71 -51.51 -3.49
N THR A 203 9.60 -51.18 -2.84
CA THR A 203 8.88 -49.93 -3.09
C THR A 203 9.74 -48.70 -2.78
N THR A 204 10.57 -48.75 -1.73
CA THR A 204 11.50 -47.65 -1.39
C THR A 204 12.61 -47.51 -2.43
N ILE A 205 13.20 -48.61 -2.90
CA ILE A 205 14.22 -48.58 -3.97
C ILE A 205 13.64 -48.03 -5.28
N GLN A 206 12.44 -48.49 -5.65
CA GLN A 206 11.74 -48.04 -6.85
C GLN A 206 11.40 -46.55 -6.75
N SER A 207 10.92 -46.09 -5.59
CA SER A 207 10.65 -44.68 -5.33
C SER A 207 11.92 -43.81 -5.38
N LEU A 208 13.05 -44.30 -4.86
CA LEU A 208 14.35 -43.64 -4.98
C LEU A 208 14.79 -43.49 -6.44
N VAL A 209 14.45 -44.44 -7.31
CA VAL A 209 14.79 -44.41 -8.74
C VAL A 209 13.85 -43.46 -9.50
N MET A 210 12.54 -43.52 -9.24
CA MET A 210 11.56 -42.59 -9.80
C MET A 210 11.85 -41.13 -9.41
N THR A 211 12.43 -40.91 -8.24
CA THR A 211 12.88 -39.59 -7.77
C THR A 211 14.28 -39.21 -8.24
N GLY A 212 14.92 -39.98 -9.13
CA GLY A 212 16.23 -39.64 -9.71
C GLY A 212 17.43 -39.87 -8.76
N ASN A 213 17.26 -40.57 -7.64
CA ASN A 213 18.31 -40.84 -6.66
C ASN A 213 18.87 -42.27 -6.74
N GLY A 214 19.51 -42.58 -7.87
CA GLY A 214 20.19 -43.86 -8.10
C GLY A 214 21.25 -44.25 -7.05
N PRO A 215 22.10 -43.33 -6.54
CA PRO A 215 23.07 -43.66 -5.50
C PRO A 215 22.44 -44.11 -4.18
N SER A 216 21.38 -43.44 -3.72
CA SER A 216 20.65 -43.87 -2.51
C SER A 216 19.94 -45.21 -2.75
N ALA A 217 19.37 -45.41 -3.95
CA ALA A 217 18.77 -46.68 -4.34
C ALA A 217 19.78 -47.84 -4.28
N TRP A 218 20.99 -47.62 -4.83
CA TRP A 218 22.09 -48.59 -4.73
C TRP A 218 22.53 -48.80 -3.29
N SER A 219 22.65 -47.74 -2.48
CA SER A 219 23.05 -47.85 -1.07
C SER A 219 22.10 -48.75 -0.28
N LEU A 220 20.79 -48.68 -0.55
CA LEU A 220 19.80 -49.59 0.04
C LEU A 220 19.89 -50.99 -0.58
N LEU A 221 19.98 -51.12 -1.90
CA LEU A 221 20.08 -52.41 -2.60
C LEU A 221 21.35 -53.20 -2.20
N ALA A 222 22.46 -52.52 -1.93
CA ALA A 222 23.69 -53.15 -1.43
C ALA A 222 23.52 -53.80 -0.05
N SER A 223 22.43 -53.50 0.66
CA SER A 223 22.08 -54.15 1.93
C SER A 223 21.40 -55.52 1.75
N HIS A 224 21.01 -55.89 0.53
CA HIS A 224 20.32 -57.13 0.19
C HIS A 224 21.15 -58.36 0.59
N SER A 225 20.50 -59.35 1.22
CA SER A 225 21.20 -60.52 1.77
C SER A 225 22.00 -61.31 0.73
N SER A 226 21.43 -61.53 -0.46
CA SER A 226 22.10 -62.20 -1.59
C SER A 226 23.34 -61.48 -2.10
N TYR A 227 23.44 -60.16 -1.93
CA TYR A 227 24.66 -59.41 -2.27
C TYR A 227 25.68 -59.50 -1.13
N LYS A 228 25.25 -59.32 0.13
CA LYS A 228 26.10 -59.47 1.33
C LYS A 228 26.76 -60.86 1.41
N SER A 229 26.02 -61.91 1.08
CA SER A 229 26.54 -63.29 1.08
C SER A 229 27.66 -63.53 0.08
N LEU A 230 27.78 -62.70 -0.97
CA LEU A 230 28.86 -62.81 -1.96
C LEU A 230 30.22 -62.31 -1.45
N PHE A 231 30.23 -61.58 -0.33
CA PHE A 231 31.44 -61.08 0.32
C PHE A 231 31.81 -61.88 1.58
N SER A 232 30.93 -62.76 2.07
CA SER A 232 31.31 -63.78 3.06
C SER A 232 32.20 -64.84 2.40
N ARG A 233 33.24 -65.29 3.12
CA ARG A 233 34.39 -66.06 2.59
C ARG A 233 34.06 -67.46 2.03
N ASP A 234 32.80 -67.91 2.04
CA ASP A 234 32.43 -69.32 1.82
C ASP A 234 31.67 -69.65 0.53
N THR A 235 31.48 -68.71 -0.40
CA THR A 235 30.68 -68.98 -1.62
C THR A 235 31.43 -68.67 -2.92
N MET A 236 32.44 -69.49 -3.26
CA MET A 236 32.97 -69.58 -4.63
C MET A 236 32.24 -70.67 -5.43
N SER A 237 30.97 -70.40 -5.76
CA SER A 237 30.20 -71.16 -6.76
C SER A 237 30.11 -70.35 -8.06
N MET A 238 30.02 -71.03 -9.21
CA MET A 238 29.78 -70.39 -10.52
C MET A 238 28.50 -69.53 -10.52
N THR A 239 27.49 -69.92 -9.74
CA THR A 239 26.26 -69.13 -9.55
C THR A 239 26.51 -67.83 -8.79
N GLY A 240 27.43 -67.82 -7.81
CA GLY A 240 27.80 -66.62 -7.06
C GLY A 240 28.56 -65.59 -7.90
N ALA A 241 29.42 -66.04 -8.82
CA ALA A 241 30.15 -65.15 -9.73
C ALA A 241 29.20 -64.43 -10.72
N SER A 242 28.24 -65.16 -11.30
CA SER A 242 27.21 -64.58 -12.18
C SER A 242 26.30 -63.59 -11.43
N THR A 243 25.85 -63.94 -10.22
CA THR A 243 25.03 -63.06 -9.36
C THR A 243 25.78 -61.77 -9.02
N LYS A 244 27.08 -61.87 -8.67
CA LYS A 244 27.92 -60.70 -8.41
C LYS A 244 28.03 -59.78 -9.62
N ALA A 245 28.21 -60.34 -10.82
CA ALA A 245 28.28 -59.57 -12.06
C ALA A 245 26.95 -58.83 -12.34
N VAL A 246 25.81 -59.47 -12.08
CA VAL A 246 24.49 -58.82 -12.21
C VAL A 246 24.37 -57.63 -11.26
N PHE A 247 24.67 -57.80 -9.97
CA PHE A 247 24.62 -56.69 -9.00
C PHE A 247 25.61 -55.57 -9.34
N GLN A 248 26.81 -55.89 -9.86
CA GLN A 248 27.78 -54.88 -10.30
C GLN A 248 27.30 -54.10 -11.53
N THR A 249 26.62 -54.76 -12.47
CA THR A 249 26.04 -54.06 -13.62
C THR A 249 24.87 -53.18 -13.19
N VAL A 250 23.98 -53.66 -12.32
CA VAL A 250 22.89 -52.88 -11.73
C VAL A 250 23.45 -51.68 -10.95
N GLN A 251 24.51 -51.87 -10.15
CA GLN A 251 25.21 -50.78 -9.48
C GLN A 251 25.69 -49.72 -10.47
N LYS A 252 26.35 -50.14 -11.55
CA LYS A 252 26.83 -49.22 -12.58
C LYS A 252 25.67 -48.44 -13.18
N LEU A 253 24.58 -49.10 -13.57
CA LEU A 253 23.42 -48.44 -14.16
C LEU A 253 22.74 -47.45 -13.21
N LEU A 254 22.63 -47.77 -11.93
CA LEU A 254 22.07 -46.86 -10.92
C LEU A 254 22.98 -45.65 -10.66
N LEU A 255 24.29 -45.84 -10.65
CA LEU A 255 25.26 -44.75 -10.45
C LEU A 255 25.44 -43.87 -11.69
N THR A 256 25.25 -44.40 -12.88
CA THR A 256 25.34 -43.66 -14.15
C THR A 256 23.97 -43.24 -14.68
N MET A 257 22.95 -43.17 -13.81
CA MET A 257 21.63 -42.71 -14.20
C MET A 257 21.72 -41.29 -14.82
N PRO A 258 21.17 -41.08 -16.03
CA PRO A 258 21.15 -39.78 -16.68
C PRO A 258 20.45 -38.73 -15.79
N GLY A 259 21.02 -37.54 -15.65
CA GLY A 259 20.42 -36.43 -14.88
C GLY A 259 21.13 -36.00 -13.61
N ARG A 260 22.21 -36.69 -13.21
CA ARG A 260 23.16 -36.11 -12.24
C ARG A 260 24.20 -35.24 -12.94
N MET A 261 24.43 -34.09 -12.32
CA MET A 261 25.44 -33.10 -12.63
C MET A 261 26.83 -33.76 -12.77
N ASN A 262 27.19 -34.22 -13.97
CA ASN A 262 28.58 -34.45 -14.30
C ASN A 262 29.15 -33.07 -14.65
N VAL A 263 29.56 -32.32 -13.61
CA VAL A 263 30.03 -30.91 -13.65
C VAL A 263 31.30 -30.71 -14.51
N GLY A 264 31.73 -31.69 -15.30
CA GLY A 264 33.03 -31.65 -16.00
C GLY A 264 33.03 -31.99 -17.48
N SER A 265 31.96 -32.54 -18.08
CA SER A 265 32.00 -32.99 -19.47
C SER A 265 30.85 -32.43 -20.30
N ASN A 266 31.19 -31.54 -21.22
CA ASN A 266 30.38 -31.17 -22.40
C ASN A 266 30.23 -32.36 -23.37
N GLN A 267 29.89 -33.55 -22.89
CA GLN A 267 29.72 -34.74 -23.73
C GLN A 267 28.25 -35.15 -23.83
N ASP A 268 27.90 -35.79 -24.94
CA ASP A 268 26.57 -35.91 -25.53
C ASP A 268 25.51 -36.63 -24.66
N GLY A 269 24.86 -35.88 -23.76
CA GLY A 269 23.76 -36.36 -22.91
C GLY A 269 22.67 -37.21 -23.58
N PRO A 270 22.20 -36.92 -24.82
CA PRO A 270 21.23 -37.77 -25.52
C PRO A 270 21.79 -39.14 -25.93
N GLU A 271 23.07 -39.20 -26.29
CA GLU A 271 23.73 -40.45 -26.68
C GLU A 271 24.09 -41.30 -25.46
N GLU A 272 24.50 -40.64 -24.37
CA GLU A 272 24.74 -41.28 -23.08
C GLU A 272 23.45 -41.88 -22.49
N TRP A 273 22.34 -41.13 -22.51
CA TRP A 273 21.03 -41.67 -22.12
C TRP A 273 20.64 -42.88 -22.96
N LYS A 274 20.83 -42.81 -24.29
CA LYS A 274 20.51 -43.92 -25.19
C LYS A 274 21.32 -45.17 -24.86
N LYS A 275 22.65 -45.04 -24.70
CA LYS A 275 23.54 -46.15 -24.32
C LYS A 275 23.13 -46.76 -22.98
N TRP A 276 22.73 -45.92 -22.02
CA TRP A 276 22.26 -46.37 -20.71
C TRP A 276 20.91 -47.11 -20.78
N ASN A 277 19.94 -46.58 -21.54
CA ASN A 277 18.64 -47.21 -21.72
C ASN A 277 18.77 -48.55 -22.48
N ASP A 278 19.57 -48.57 -23.55
CA ASP A 278 19.88 -49.80 -24.30
C ASP A 278 20.50 -50.88 -23.39
N ALA A 279 21.37 -50.49 -22.44
CA ALA A 279 21.94 -51.40 -21.45
C ALA A 279 20.90 -51.94 -20.45
N CYS A 280 19.95 -51.10 -20.01
CA CYS A 280 18.83 -51.54 -19.17
C CYS A 280 17.95 -52.56 -19.90
N GLN A 281 17.59 -52.28 -21.16
CA GLN A 281 16.81 -53.19 -21.99
C GLN A 281 17.55 -54.50 -22.29
N TYR A 282 18.86 -54.44 -22.53
CA TYR A 282 19.69 -55.63 -22.76
C TYR A 282 19.68 -56.58 -21.56
N MET A 283 19.82 -56.05 -20.34
CA MET A 283 19.77 -56.88 -19.12
C MET A 283 18.41 -57.53 -18.91
N LEU A 284 17.31 -56.79 -19.12
CA LEU A 284 15.94 -57.33 -19.03
C LEU A 284 15.72 -58.52 -19.99
N ARG A 285 16.32 -58.47 -21.19
CA ARG A 285 16.14 -59.51 -22.22
C ARG A 285 17.06 -60.72 -22.01
N THR A 286 18.29 -60.51 -21.57
CA THR A 286 19.36 -61.53 -21.64
C THR A 286 19.60 -62.25 -20.32
N GLU A 287 19.46 -61.58 -19.18
CA GLU A 287 19.90 -62.11 -17.89
C GLU A 287 18.82 -62.96 -17.21
N GLY A 288 19.11 -64.25 -16.98
CA GLY A 288 18.18 -65.19 -16.34
C GLY A 288 17.87 -64.86 -14.89
N TYR A 289 18.87 -64.44 -14.11
CA TYR A 289 18.71 -64.09 -12.69
C TYR A 289 17.76 -62.90 -12.47
N ILE A 290 17.76 -61.94 -13.41
CA ILE A 290 16.83 -60.80 -13.37
C ILE A 290 15.40 -61.28 -13.63
N LYS A 291 15.19 -62.25 -14.52
CA LYS A 291 13.85 -62.78 -14.80
C LYS A 291 13.26 -63.58 -13.64
N GLU A 292 14.10 -64.19 -12.82
CA GLU A 292 13.71 -64.96 -11.63
C GLU A 292 13.46 -64.08 -10.39
N ASN A 293 14.09 -62.90 -10.31
CA ASN A 293 13.92 -61.96 -9.20
C ASN A 293 12.95 -60.84 -9.60
N ASP A 294 11.69 -60.95 -9.18
CA ASP A 294 10.63 -59.99 -9.50
C ASP A 294 10.97 -58.55 -9.09
N GLY A 295 11.68 -58.36 -7.98
CA GLY A 295 12.10 -57.04 -7.50
C GLY A 295 13.11 -56.37 -8.42
N LEU A 296 14.16 -57.11 -8.83
CA LEU A 296 15.16 -56.61 -9.78
C LEU A 296 14.60 -56.42 -11.19
N LYS A 297 13.70 -57.30 -11.62
CA LYS A 297 12.96 -57.15 -12.87
C LYS A 297 12.16 -55.86 -12.88
N THR A 298 11.32 -55.66 -11.87
CA THR A 298 10.48 -54.46 -11.71
C THR A 298 11.33 -53.19 -11.68
N LEU A 299 12.43 -53.20 -10.91
CA LEU A 299 13.39 -52.10 -10.85
C LEU A 299 13.94 -51.73 -12.25
N LEU A 300 14.37 -52.72 -13.03
CA LEU A 300 14.91 -52.47 -14.37
C LEU A 300 13.83 -52.05 -15.37
N GLN A 301 12.60 -52.54 -15.24
CA GLN A 301 11.46 -52.09 -16.04
C GLN A 301 11.13 -50.62 -15.77
N ILE A 302 11.19 -50.19 -14.50
CA ILE A 302 11.08 -48.78 -14.12
C ILE A 302 12.24 -47.98 -14.73
N MET A 303 13.49 -48.43 -14.58
CA MET A 303 14.66 -47.74 -15.17
C MET A 303 14.57 -47.65 -16.71
N ALA A 304 13.95 -48.62 -17.37
CA ALA A 304 13.71 -48.61 -18.81
C ALA A 304 12.56 -47.67 -19.24
N ALA A 305 11.86 -47.04 -18.28
CA ALA A 305 10.70 -46.17 -18.47
C ALA A 305 9.47 -46.87 -19.09
N GLU A 306 9.20 -48.12 -18.71
CA GLU A 306 7.98 -48.82 -19.12
C GLU A 306 6.73 -48.12 -18.54
N GLU A 307 5.83 -47.67 -19.41
CA GLU A 307 4.72 -46.78 -19.03
C GLU A 307 3.75 -47.40 -18.01
N ASP A 308 3.34 -48.65 -18.22
CA ASP A 308 2.43 -49.36 -17.30
C ASP A 308 3.07 -49.52 -15.91
N MET A 309 4.38 -49.77 -15.87
CA MET A 309 5.10 -49.95 -14.62
C MET A 309 5.20 -48.63 -13.85
N LEU A 310 5.48 -47.52 -14.53
CA LEU A 310 5.52 -46.20 -13.90
C LEU A 310 4.15 -45.80 -13.33
N LYS A 311 3.07 -45.99 -14.10
CA LYS A 311 1.69 -45.70 -13.66
C LYS A 311 1.28 -46.52 -12.43
N ASN A 312 1.67 -47.79 -12.37
CA ASN A 312 1.32 -48.66 -11.24
C ASN A 312 2.07 -48.33 -9.95
N HIS A 313 3.25 -47.70 -10.02
CA HIS A 313 4.10 -47.42 -8.86
C HIS A 313 4.02 -45.96 -8.39
N ALA A 314 3.63 -45.02 -9.26
CA ALA A 314 3.37 -43.64 -8.87
C ALA A 314 1.98 -43.52 -8.21
N ASN A 315 1.91 -42.78 -7.09
CA ASN A 315 0.65 -42.55 -6.37
C ASN A 315 -0.06 -41.28 -6.84
N THR A 316 0.67 -40.40 -7.53
CA THR A 316 0.23 -39.07 -7.94
C THR A 316 0.77 -38.70 -9.30
N TRP A 317 0.13 -37.74 -9.97
CA TRP A 317 0.54 -37.29 -11.30
C TRP A 317 1.96 -36.69 -11.30
N TYR A 318 2.36 -36.01 -10.23
CA TYR A 318 3.68 -35.40 -10.11
C TYR A 318 4.79 -36.42 -9.82
N GLU A 319 4.48 -37.52 -9.12
CA GLU A 319 5.41 -38.67 -8.98
C GLU A 319 5.66 -39.33 -10.34
N LEU A 320 4.60 -39.56 -11.12
CA LEU A 320 4.71 -40.09 -12.48
C LEU A 320 5.50 -39.15 -13.38
N MET A 321 5.18 -37.86 -13.37
CA MET A 321 5.90 -36.84 -14.13
C MET A 321 7.38 -36.81 -13.76
N MET A 322 7.71 -36.81 -12.47
CA MET A 322 9.10 -36.79 -12.02
C MET A 322 9.87 -38.01 -12.54
N ALA A 323 9.26 -39.20 -12.46
CA ALA A 323 9.87 -40.41 -13.01
C ALA A 323 10.11 -40.29 -14.52
N ARG A 324 9.12 -39.79 -15.27
CA ARG A 324 9.24 -39.57 -16.72
C ARG A 324 10.35 -38.55 -17.04
N LEU A 325 10.48 -37.46 -16.29
CA LEU A 325 11.52 -36.44 -16.53
C LEU A 325 12.96 -36.96 -16.32
N PHE A 326 13.17 -37.90 -15.39
CA PHE A 326 14.48 -38.51 -15.18
C PHE A 326 14.77 -39.69 -16.11
N LEU A 327 13.74 -40.46 -16.46
CA LEU A 327 13.89 -41.76 -17.11
C LEU A 327 13.63 -41.73 -18.62
N ASP A 328 12.72 -40.87 -19.10
CA ASP A 328 12.43 -40.74 -20.53
C ASP A 328 13.57 -40.04 -21.28
N GLY A 329 13.58 -40.26 -22.61
CA GLY A 329 14.55 -39.65 -23.50
C GLY A 329 14.51 -38.12 -23.47
N PRO A 330 15.66 -37.42 -23.37
CA PRO A 330 15.71 -35.96 -23.37
C PRO A 330 15.02 -35.33 -24.60
N LYS A 331 15.15 -35.95 -25.78
CA LYS A 331 14.50 -35.47 -27.02
C LYS A 331 12.98 -35.56 -26.96
N THR A 332 12.46 -36.61 -26.33
CA THR A 332 11.01 -36.84 -26.16
C THR A 332 10.45 -35.77 -25.23
N ILE A 333 11.17 -35.47 -24.15
CA ILE A 333 10.81 -34.43 -23.20
C ILE A 333 10.84 -33.06 -23.88
N THR A 334 11.95 -32.64 -24.47
CA THR A 334 12.07 -31.30 -25.08
C THR A 334 11.00 -31.01 -26.14
N ASN A 335 10.64 -31.99 -26.97
CA ASN A 335 9.71 -31.77 -28.09
C ASN A 335 8.24 -31.99 -27.73
N ARG A 336 7.94 -32.74 -26.68
CA ARG A 336 6.57 -33.16 -26.33
C ARG A 336 6.24 -32.95 -24.85
N PHE A 337 6.97 -32.08 -24.17
CA PHE A 337 6.77 -31.82 -22.76
C PHE A 337 5.32 -31.47 -22.37
N PRO A 338 4.59 -30.59 -23.09
CA PRO A 338 3.18 -30.32 -22.78
C PRO A 338 2.32 -31.60 -22.85
N PHE A 339 2.53 -32.43 -23.87
CA PHE A 339 1.82 -33.71 -24.02
C PHE A 339 2.16 -34.68 -22.88
N LEU A 340 3.45 -34.82 -22.52
CA LEU A 340 3.87 -35.66 -21.40
C LEU A 340 3.19 -35.27 -20.09
N MET A 341 2.98 -33.96 -19.87
CA MET A 341 2.31 -33.47 -18.68
C MET A 341 0.83 -33.74 -18.67
N ILE A 342 0.15 -33.44 -19.78
CA ILE A 342 -1.27 -33.76 -19.94
C ILE A 342 -1.50 -35.27 -19.77
N ASP A 343 -0.64 -36.12 -20.36
CA ASP A 343 -0.72 -37.57 -20.23
C ASP A 343 -0.54 -38.04 -18.78
N CYS A 344 0.43 -37.47 -18.04
CA CYS A 344 0.63 -37.78 -16.63
C CYS A 344 -0.53 -37.29 -15.75
N PHE A 345 -1.09 -36.13 -16.09
CA PHE A 345 -2.18 -35.52 -15.36
C PHE A 345 -3.48 -36.30 -15.55
N GLN A 346 -3.85 -36.60 -16.80
CA GLN A 346 -5.04 -37.38 -17.14
C GLN A 346 -5.00 -38.79 -16.54
N ALA A 347 -3.81 -39.40 -16.38
CA ALA A 347 -3.68 -40.71 -15.78
C ALA A 347 -4.17 -40.80 -14.32
N TYR A 348 -4.28 -39.67 -13.60
CA TYR A 348 -4.73 -39.63 -12.20
C TYR A 348 -5.95 -38.73 -11.97
N ASN A 349 -6.31 -37.91 -12.96
CA ASN A 349 -7.39 -36.93 -12.87
C ASN A 349 -8.33 -37.05 -14.08
N ASP A 350 -9.20 -38.06 -14.07
CA ASP A 350 -10.22 -38.30 -15.10
C ASP A 350 -11.43 -37.34 -15.01
N ASP A 351 -11.55 -36.57 -13.92
CA ASP A 351 -12.70 -35.71 -13.63
C ASP A 351 -12.22 -34.27 -13.36
N GLU A 352 -12.48 -33.35 -14.30
CA GLU A 352 -12.15 -31.92 -14.19
C GLU A 352 -12.73 -31.29 -12.90
N THR A 353 -13.80 -31.85 -12.33
CA THR A 353 -14.44 -31.33 -11.12
C THR A 353 -13.64 -31.56 -9.83
N ARG A 354 -12.60 -32.40 -9.86
CA ARG A 354 -11.67 -32.65 -8.75
C ARG A 354 -10.39 -31.80 -8.82
N MET A 355 -10.23 -31.01 -9.87
CA MET A 355 -9.04 -30.22 -10.14
C MET A 355 -8.92 -29.07 -9.14
N GLY A 356 -7.78 -28.96 -8.45
CA GLY A 356 -7.49 -27.81 -7.61
C GLY A 356 -7.20 -26.58 -8.46
N ASN A 357 -7.51 -25.38 -7.97
CA ASN A 357 -7.22 -24.11 -8.68
C ASN A 357 -5.75 -23.97 -9.09
N PHE A 358 -4.84 -24.56 -8.31
CA PHE A 358 -3.42 -24.60 -8.61
C PHE A 358 -3.13 -25.46 -9.85
N ASP A 359 -3.73 -26.65 -9.95
CA ASP A 359 -3.59 -27.52 -11.12
C ASP A 359 -4.09 -26.82 -12.40
N CYS A 360 -5.18 -26.04 -12.31
CA CYS A 360 -5.67 -25.21 -13.42
C CYS A 360 -4.63 -24.18 -13.88
N ILE A 361 -3.89 -23.56 -12.96
CA ILE A 361 -2.81 -22.61 -13.28
C ILE A 361 -1.67 -23.35 -13.99
N ILE A 362 -1.25 -24.49 -13.45
CA ILE A 362 -0.17 -25.29 -14.04
C ILE A 362 -0.55 -25.67 -15.47
N LEU A 363 -1.75 -26.21 -15.69
CA LEU A 363 -2.25 -26.56 -17.02
C LEU A 363 -2.25 -25.35 -17.97
N ALA A 364 -2.77 -24.21 -17.55
CA ALA A 364 -2.81 -23.00 -18.38
C ALA A 364 -1.40 -22.49 -18.75
N ILE A 365 -0.44 -22.49 -17.80
CA ILE A 365 0.97 -22.13 -18.08
C ILE A 365 1.57 -23.06 -19.13
N MET A 366 1.24 -24.35 -19.07
CA MET A 366 1.80 -25.40 -19.92
C MET A 366 1.23 -25.37 -21.33
N GLU A 367 -0.06 -25.06 -21.46
CA GLU A 367 -0.74 -24.81 -22.73
C GLU A 367 -0.34 -23.46 -23.35
N SER A 368 0.48 -22.67 -22.66
CA SER A 368 0.85 -21.30 -23.03
C SER A 368 -0.36 -20.36 -23.12
N ASP A 369 -1.45 -20.67 -22.43
CA ASP A 369 -2.57 -19.75 -22.21
C ASP A 369 -2.24 -18.82 -21.03
N ILE A 370 -1.45 -17.79 -21.35
CA ILE A 370 -0.96 -16.82 -20.39
C ILE A 370 -2.10 -16.03 -19.76
N GLN A 371 -3.15 -15.71 -20.53
CA GLN A 371 -4.26 -14.92 -20.01
C GLN A 371 -5.03 -15.70 -18.94
N SER A 372 -5.39 -16.95 -19.22
CA SER A 372 -6.08 -17.81 -18.23
C SER A 372 -5.18 -18.11 -17.04
N ALA A 373 -3.88 -18.35 -17.26
CA ALA A 373 -2.92 -18.55 -16.17
C ALA A 373 -2.88 -17.35 -15.22
N LEU A 374 -2.73 -16.13 -15.74
CA LEU A 374 -2.68 -14.91 -14.94
C LEU A 374 -4.01 -14.64 -14.22
N GLN A 375 -5.15 -14.90 -14.87
CA GLN A 375 -6.47 -14.78 -14.23
C GLN A 375 -6.66 -15.77 -13.08
N ASN A 376 -6.25 -17.03 -13.27
CA ASN A 376 -6.32 -18.04 -12.20
C ASN A 376 -5.34 -17.71 -11.05
N ILE A 377 -4.17 -17.15 -11.36
CA ILE A 377 -3.21 -16.63 -10.37
C ILE A 377 -3.84 -15.52 -9.51
N VAL A 378 -4.52 -14.57 -10.14
CA VAL A 378 -5.28 -13.52 -9.44
C VAL A 378 -6.40 -14.14 -8.60
N ALA A 379 -7.13 -15.13 -9.11
CA ALA A 379 -8.21 -15.80 -8.39
C ALA A 379 -7.71 -16.54 -7.13
N LEU A 380 -6.45 -16.98 -7.10
CA LEU A 380 -5.78 -17.51 -5.89
C LEU A 380 -5.38 -16.42 -4.88
N GLY A 381 -5.54 -15.14 -5.22
CA GLY A 381 -5.11 -13.99 -4.40
C GLY A 381 -3.67 -13.58 -4.65
N LEU A 382 -3.04 -13.99 -5.75
CA LEU A 382 -1.65 -13.69 -6.08
C LEU A 382 -1.53 -12.56 -7.12
N SER A 383 -2.29 -11.48 -6.94
CA SER A 383 -2.28 -10.30 -7.82
C SER A 383 -0.89 -9.68 -8.00
N TRP A 384 -0.09 -9.68 -6.92
CA TRP A 384 1.32 -9.30 -6.94
C TRP A 384 2.11 -10.07 -7.99
N MET A 385 1.92 -11.40 -8.05
CA MET A 385 2.63 -12.24 -9.00
C MET A 385 2.16 -11.93 -10.42
N ALA A 386 0.85 -11.83 -10.63
CA ALA A 386 0.31 -11.55 -11.96
C ALA A 386 0.84 -10.23 -12.53
N ALA A 387 0.85 -9.15 -11.74
CA ALA A 387 1.30 -7.82 -12.17
C ALA A 387 2.80 -7.77 -12.52
N HIS A 388 3.66 -8.41 -11.73
CA HIS A 388 5.10 -8.43 -12.01
C HIS A 388 5.48 -9.44 -13.09
N LEU A 389 4.78 -10.58 -13.17
CA LEU A 389 5.02 -11.59 -14.18
C LEU A 389 4.64 -11.09 -15.58
N VAL A 390 3.48 -10.45 -15.74
CA VAL A 390 3.05 -9.92 -17.05
C VAL A 390 4.04 -8.86 -17.57
N ASP A 391 4.61 -8.03 -16.69
CA ASP A 391 5.66 -7.06 -17.04
C ASP A 391 6.92 -7.76 -17.59
N LEU A 392 7.40 -8.82 -16.93
CA LEU A 392 8.54 -9.60 -17.39
C LEU A 392 8.25 -10.37 -18.69
N LEU A 393 7.03 -10.89 -18.85
CA LEU A 393 6.60 -11.59 -20.06
C LEU A 393 6.52 -10.63 -21.27
N GLN A 394 6.05 -9.41 -21.07
CA GLN A 394 6.06 -8.37 -22.10
C GLN A 394 7.50 -8.00 -22.47
N LYS A 395 8.38 -7.77 -21.49
CA LYS A 395 9.80 -7.44 -21.72
C LYS A 395 10.60 -8.56 -22.39
N SER A 396 10.22 -9.82 -22.15
CA SER A 396 10.82 -10.98 -22.81
C SER A 396 10.23 -11.30 -24.19
N ASN A 397 9.31 -10.46 -24.69
CA ASN A 397 8.58 -10.64 -25.96
C ASN A 397 7.81 -11.97 -26.02
N VAL A 398 7.32 -12.44 -24.88
CA VAL A 398 6.38 -13.56 -24.80
C VAL A 398 4.95 -13.07 -25.07
N ILE A 399 4.63 -11.84 -24.64
CA ILE A 399 3.35 -11.17 -24.87
C ILE A 399 3.60 -9.90 -25.70
N ILE A 400 2.64 -9.54 -26.55
CA ILE A 400 2.69 -8.32 -27.36
C ILE A 400 2.21 -7.12 -26.51
N ALA A 401 3.05 -6.10 -26.37
CA ALA A 401 2.82 -4.96 -25.47
C ALA A 401 1.55 -4.14 -25.77
N ASP A 402 1.22 -3.97 -27.05
CA ASP A 402 0.11 -3.12 -27.50
C ASP A 402 -1.17 -3.90 -27.81
N GLU A 403 -1.22 -5.19 -27.48
CA GLU A 403 -2.43 -5.97 -27.66
C GLU A 403 -3.50 -5.54 -26.64
N ILE A 404 -4.49 -4.80 -27.15
CA ILE A 404 -5.62 -4.34 -26.35
C ILE A 404 -6.58 -5.50 -26.16
N VAL A 405 -6.85 -5.86 -24.91
CA VAL A 405 -7.86 -6.86 -24.57
C VAL A 405 -9.24 -6.27 -24.87
N PRO A 406 -10.02 -6.81 -25.83
CA PRO A 406 -11.27 -6.19 -26.28
C PRO A 406 -12.28 -5.94 -25.16
N GLN A 407 -12.29 -6.79 -24.14
CA GLN A 407 -13.19 -6.67 -22.98
C GLN A 407 -12.74 -5.58 -21.99
N ALA A 408 -11.43 -5.29 -21.91
CA ALA A 408 -10.86 -4.35 -20.93
C ALA A 408 -10.56 -2.96 -21.51
N GLU A 409 -10.43 -2.87 -22.84
CA GLU A 409 -10.00 -1.68 -23.58
C GLU A 409 -8.61 -1.15 -23.20
N CYS A 410 -7.85 -1.87 -22.37
CA CYS A 410 -6.45 -1.59 -22.02
C CYS A 410 -5.55 -2.80 -22.35
N SER A 411 -4.24 -2.62 -22.23
CA SER A 411 -3.28 -3.72 -22.38
C SER A 411 -3.39 -4.70 -21.22
N LEU A 412 -2.94 -5.94 -21.44
CA LEU A 412 -2.91 -6.98 -20.40
C LEU A 412 -2.07 -6.54 -19.19
N LEU A 413 -0.94 -5.87 -19.43
CA LEU A 413 -0.09 -5.29 -18.39
C LEU A 413 -0.87 -4.25 -17.58
N GLU A 414 -1.51 -3.28 -18.23
CA GLU A 414 -2.27 -2.24 -17.52
C GLU A 414 -3.39 -2.84 -16.67
N ARG A 415 -4.09 -3.86 -17.19
CA ARG A 415 -5.17 -4.54 -16.45
C ARG A 415 -4.68 -5.13 -15.13
N PHE A 416 -3.66 -5.99 -15.16
CA PHE A 416 -3.17 -6.65 -13.95
C PHE A 416 -2.42 -5.70 -13.01
N LEU A 417 -1.75 -4.68 -13.56
CA LEU A 417 -1.08 -3.66 -12.75
C LEU A 417 -2.09 -2.79 -11.99
N LEU A 418 -3.20 -2.41 -12.63
CA LEU A 418 -4.30 -1.71 -11.96
C LEU A 418 -4.91 -2.56 -10.86
N GLU A 419 -5.20 -3.83 -11.13
CA GLU A 419 -5.78 -4.76 -10.14
C GLU A 419 -4.90 -4.88 -8.89
N TYR A 420 -3.61 -5.15 -9.07
CA TYR A 420 -2.66 -5.21 -7.97
C TYR A 420 -2.52 -3.86 -7.23
N ALA A 421 -2.39 -2.75 -7.95
CA ALA A 421 -2.26 -1.43 -7.33
C ALA A 421 -3.52 -1.00 -6.55
N MET A 422 -4.71 -1.41 -6.98
CA MET A 422 -5.96 -1.21 -6.25
C MET A 422 -5.96 -1.99 -4.92
N GLU A 423 -5.52 -3.24 -4.92
CA GLU A 423 -5.42 -4.05 -3.70
C GLU A 423 -4.44 -3.47 -2.68
N ILE A 424 -3.25 -3.06 -3.14
CA ILE A 424 -2.27 -2.37 -2.30
C ILE A 424 -2.85 -1.06 -1.76
N GLY A 425 -3.40 -0.23 -2.63
CA GLY A 425 -3.89 1.11 -2.30
C GLY A 425 -5.07 1.11 -1.34
N ALA A 426 -5.84 0.01 -1.30
CA ALA A 426 -6.90 -0.17 -0.34
C ALA A 426 -6.41 -0.52 1.09
N SER A 427 -5.11 -0.79 1.26
CA SER A 427 -4.49 -1.08 2.56
C SER A 427 -3.89 0.18 3.18
N SER A 428 -4.08 0.35 4.50
CA SER A 428 -3.65 1.57 5.21
C SER A 428 -2.15 1.87 5.06
N GLY A 429 -1.83 3.09 4.62
CA GLY A 429 -0.45 3.59 4.51
C GLY A 429 0.32 3.13 3.26
N MET A 430 -0.30 2.37 2.34
CA MET A 430 0.35 1.83 1.15
C MET A 430 0.09 2.64 -0.14
N TRP A 431 -0.62 3.78 -0.03
CA TRP A 431 -0.99 4.61 -1.17
C TRP A 431 0.19 5.06 -2.03
N GLN A 432 1.38 5.27 -1.45
CA GLN A 432 2.55 5.72 -2.22
C GLN A 432 2.93 4.70 -3.29
N PHE A 433 2.91 3.41 -2.96
CA PHE A 433 3.21 2.34 -3.91
C PHE A 433 2.13 2.25 -4.98
N ALA A 434 0.86 2.25 -4.58
CA ALA A 434 -0.27 2.18 -5.51
C ALA A 434 -0.22 3.30 -6.56
N VAL A 435 -0.04 4.53 -6.09
CA VAL A 435 0.05 5.72 -6.96
C VAL A 435 1.24 5.66 -7.90
N ARG A 436 2.37 5.08 -7.48
CA ARG A 436 3.53 4.87 -8.35
C ARG A 436 3.30 3.79 -9.41
N TYR A 437 2.61 2.70 -9.08
CA TYR A 437 2.23 1.70 -10.08
C TYR A 437 1.27 2.29 -11.11
N TYR A 438 0.31 3.13 -10.70
CA TYR A 438 -0.59 3.82 -11.62
C TYR A 438 0.12 4.77 -12.60
N GLU A 439 1.35 5.24 -12.31
CA GLU A 439 2.14 6.06 -13.26
C GLU A 439 2.48 5.29 -14.54
N TYR A 440 2.49 3.95 -14.47
CA TYR A 440 2.78 3.06 -15.60
C TYR A 440 1.52 2.56 -16.32
N CYS A 441 0.34 3.06 -15.95
CA CYS A 441 -0.93 2.71 -16.57
C CYS A 441 -1.39 3.82 -17.53
N PRO A 442 -1.29 3.65 -18.87
CA PRO A 442 -1.51 4.73 -19.82
C PRO A 442 -2.98 5.19 -19.96
N ARG A 443 -3.96 4.30 -19.82
CA ARG A 443 -5.38 4.61 -20.05
C ARG A 443 -6.10 5.07 -18.80
N PHE A 444 -6.02 4.30 -17.71
CA PHE A 444 -6.76 4.55 -16.47
C PHE A 444 -5.88 5.08 -15.32
N GLY A 445 -4.55 5.11 -15.48
CA GLY A 445 -3.62 5.50 -14.42
C GLY A 445 -3.86 6.90 -13.87
N ALA A 446 -4.04 7.91 -14.73
CA ALA A 446 -4.29 9.29 -14.29
C ALA A 446 -5.58 9.42 -13.46
N ILE A 447 -6.63 8.69 -13.82
CA ILE A 447 -7.91 8.67 -13.10
C ILE A 447 -7.73 7.97 -11.75
N ALA A 448 -7.05 6.81 -11.74
CA ALA A 448 -6.75 6.06 -10.54
C ALA A 448 -5.91 6.89 -9.55
N ILE A 449 -4.89 7.63 -10.02
CA ILE A 449 -4.07 8.53 -9.19
C ILE A 449 -4.93 9.60 -8.54
N ARG A 450 -5.72 10.35 -9.32
CA ARG A 450 -6.60 11.41 -8.75
C ARG A 450 -7.53 10.83 -7.70
N SER A 451 -8.22 9.74 -8.05
CA SER A 451 -9.17 9.09 -7.15
C SER A 451 -8.51 8.52 -5.90
N ALA A 452 -7.27 8.03 -5.96
CA ALA A 452 -6.56 7.52 -4.78
C ALA A 452 -6.17 8.66 -3.83
N LEU A 453 -5.57 9.73 -4.38
CA LEU A 453 -5.09 10.87 -3.60
C LEU A 453 -6.25 11.63 -2.95
N GLU A 454 -7.37 11.82 -3.65
CA GLU A 454 -8.55 12.53 -3.11
C GLU A 454 -9.24 11.77 -1.98
N ARG A 455 -9.01 10.45 -1.88
CA ARG A 455 -9.66 9.61 -0.86
C ARG A 455 -8.83 9.47 0.40
N GLU A 456 -7.51 9.55 0.30
CA GLU A 456 -6.61 9.30 1.43
C GLU A 456 -7.02 10.17 2.65
N PRO A 457 -7.10 9.61 3.87
CA PRO A 457 -7.60 10.34 5.03
C PRO A 457 -6.53 11.33 5.50
N LEU A 458 -6.93 12.60 5.68
CA LEU A 458 -6.04 13.75 5.92
C LEU A 458 -5.86 14.05 7.42
N GLN A 459 -5.56 13.02 8.22
CA GLN A 459 -5.52 13.13 9.68
C GLN A 459 -4.53 14.20 10.20
N THR A 460 -3.37 14.32 9.56
CA THR A 460 -2.26 15.19 10.00
C THR A 460 -1.76 16.09 8.87
N ASP A 461 -1.18 17.24 9.24
CA ASP A 461 -0.58 18.16 8.27
C ASP A 461 0.60 17.52 7.54
N CYS A 462 1.43 16.75 8.25
CA CYS A 462 2.53 16.01 7.65
C CYS A 462 2.07 15.07 6.52
N LYS A 463 0.95 14.35 6.74
CA LYS A 463 0.40 13.46 5.71
C LYS A 463 -0.15 14.25 4.51
N THR A 464 -0.80 15.37 4.78
CA THR A 464 -1.29 16.28 3.72
C THR A 464 -0.14 16.82 2.89
N GLU A 465 0.94 17.29 3.51
CA GLU A 465 2.15 17.74 2.81
C GLU A 465 2.75 16.63 1.94
N ARG A 466 2.79 15.39 2.41
CA ARG A 466 3.29 14.26 1.62
C ARG A 466 2.45 14.01 0.37
N LEU A 467 1.11 14.15 0.45
CA LEU A 467 0.21 14.02 -0.71
C LEU A 467 0.41 15.18 -1.69
N LEU A 468 0.51 16.41 -1.19
CA LEU A 468 0.74 17.58 -2.03
C LEU A 468 2.13 17.58 -2.69
N ALA A 469 3.16 17.11 -2.00
CA ALA A 469 4.49 16.93 -2.55
C ALA A 469 4.50 15.98 -3.75
N TYR A 470 3.66 14.93 -3.73
CA TYR A 470 3.49 14.07 -4.90
C TYR A 470 2.78 14.76 -6.07
N CYS A 471 1.82 15.65 -5.79
CA CYS A 471 1.10 16.43 -6.81
C CYS A 471 1.96 17.55 -7.43
N TYR A 472 2.99 18.00 -6.71
CA TYR A 472 3.80 19.14 -7.11
C TYR A 472 4.46 18.92 -8.48
N GLY A 473 4.36 19.93 -9.36
CA GLY A 473 4.91 19.90 -10.71
C GLY A 473 4.11 19.08 -11.74
N LYS A 474 3.03 18.39 -11.35
CA LYS A 474 2.20 17.57 -12.24
C LYS A 474 0.91 18.29 -12.65
N GLN A 475 0.87 18.82 -13.87
CA GLN A 475 -0.29 19.57 -14.41
C GLN A 475 -1.62 18.80 -14.32
N LEU A 476 -1.58 17.48 -14.53
CA LEU A 476 -2.76 16.61 -14.45
C LEU A 476 -3.39 16.53 -13.05
N LEU A 477 -2.66 16.97 -12.01
CA LEU A 477 -3.06 16.87 -10.61
C LEU A 477 -3.35 18.23 -9.97
N THR A 478 -3.35 19.34 -10.72
CA THR A 478 -3.61 20.68 -10.18
C THR A 478 -4.99 20.80 -9.51
N HIS A 479 -6.02 20.17 -10.09
CA HIS A 479 -7.35 20.13 -9.49
C HIS A 479 -7.35 19.34 -8.17
N THR A 480 -6.76 18.14 -8.18
CA THR A 480 -6.63 17.27 -7.00
C THR A 480 -5.82 17.95 -5.89
N PHE A 481 -4.76 18.68 -6.23
CA PHE A 481 -3.98 19.49 -5.28
C PHE A 481 -4.90 20.47 -4.53
N ARG A 482 -5.68 21.28 -5.28
CA ARG A 482 -6.62 22.25 -4.68
C ARG A 482 -7.66 21.55 -3.81
N HIS A 483 -8.24 20.45 -4.31
CA HIS A 483 -9.26 19.70 -3.58
C HIS A 483 -8.74 19.14 -2.25
N ILE A 484 -7.54 18.55 -2.22
CA ILE A 484 -6.92 18.03 -0.99
C ILE A 484 -6.65 19.17 0.01
N THR A 485 -6.15 20.30 -0.47
CA THR A 485 -5.91 21.47 0.38
C THR A 485 -7.20 22.01 1.01
N ILE A 486 -8.28 22.14 0.23
CA ILE A 486 -9.60 22.58 0.73
C ILE A 486 -10.15 21.58 1.74
N GLN A 487 -10.07 20.28 1.45
CA GLN A 487 -10.56 19.25 2.38
C GLN A 487 -9.82 19.28 3.71
N ARG A 488 -8.49 19.46 3.71
CA ARG A 488 -7.72 19.60 4.96
C ARG A 488 -8.12 20.86 5.72
N ALA A 489 -8.32 21.99 5.02
CA ALA A 489 -8.80 23.21 5.65
C ALA A 489 -10.15 23.00 6.34
N GLN A 490 -11.10 22.31 5.69
CA GLN A 490 -12.41 21.97 6.26
C GLN A 490 -12.30 21.06 7.49
N GLU A 491 -11.39 20.07 7.48
CA GLU A 491 -11.14 19.22 8.66
C GLU A 491 -10.53 20.00 9.83
N CYS A 492 -9.60 20.92 9.57
CA CYS A 492 -9.03 21.81 10.60
C CYS A 492 -10.10 22.76 11.16
N LYS A 493 -10.93 23.31 10.27
CA LYS A 493 -12.08 24.17 10.60
C LYS A 493 -13.06 23.44 11.53
N ALA A 494 -13.45 22.21 11.21
CA ALA A 494 -14.33 21.39 12.06
C ALA A 494 -13.74 21.11 13.46
N LYS A 495 -12.41 21.10 13.60
CA LYS A 495 -11.70 20.96 14.89
C LYS A 495 -11.47 22.29 15.60
N LYS A 496 -11.94 23.42 15.05
CA LYS A 496 -11.70 24.80 15.53
C LYS A 496 -10.21 25.18 15.62
N ALA A 497 -9.36 24.52 14.81
CA ALA A 497 -7.95 24.87 14.66
C ALA A 497 -7.79 25.94 13.56
N TYR A 498 -8.12 27.19 13.90
CA TYR A 498 -8.31 28.27 12.93
C TYR A 498 -7.03 28.68 12.21
N ALA A 499 -5.90 28.74 12.92
CA ALA A 499 -4.60 29.08 12.32
C ALA A 499 -4.22 28.09 11.20
N SER A 500 -4.33 26.79 11.49
CA SER A 500 -4.08 25.75 10.49
C SER A 500 -5.07 25.80 9.34
N ALA A 501 -6.36 26.07 9.60
CA ALA A 501 -7.36 26.19 8.55
C ALA A 501 -7.05 27.35 7.58
N LEU A 502 -6.68 28.53 8.12
CA LEU A 502 -6.28 29.69 7.34
C LEU A 502 -5.02 29.42 6.49
N GLN A 503 -4.01 28.75 7.06
CA GLN A 503 -2.81 28.35 6.33
C GLN A 503 -3.14 27.56 5.06
N TRP A 504 -4.02 26.56 5.19
CA TRP A 504 -4.40 25.70 4.08
C TRP A 504 -5.25 26.44 3.04
N LEU A 505 -6.21 27.27 3.45
CA LEU A 505 -7.02 28.05 2.51
C LEU A 505 -6.21 29.09 1.72
N LEU A 506 -5.30 29.81 2.39
CA LEU A 506 -4.45 30.80 1.74
C LEU A 506 -3.54 30.16 0.69
N ARG A 507 -3.03 28.95 0.96
CA ARG A 507 -2.23 28.18 0.01
C ARG A 507 -3.02 27.73 -1.23
N SER A 508 -4.33 27.51 -1.12
CA SER A 508 -5.21 27.16 -2.24
C SER A 508 -5.77 28.36 -3.01
N ASN A 509 -5.54 29.59 -2.51
CA ASN A 509 -6.07 30.84 -3.06
C ASN A 509 -7.61 30.90 -3.10
N CYS A 510 -8.28 30.26 -2.14
CA CYS A 510 -9.73 30.28 -1.95
C CYS A 510 -10.12 31.44 -1.03
N LEU A 511 -10.16 32.66 -1.57
CA LEU A 511 -10.38 33.89 -0.78
C LEU A 511 -11.77 33.94 -0.12
N ASP A 512 -12.81 33.46 -0.80
CA ASP A 512 -14.18 33.44 -0.27
C ASP A 512 -14.28 32.58 1.01
N ASP A 513 -13.60 31.43 1.02
CA ASP A 513 -13.55 30.54 2.19
C ASP A 513 -12.73 31.15 3.33
N VAL A 514 -11.68 31.91 3.02
CA VAL A 514 -10.89 32.66 4.02
C VAL A 514 -11.78 33.68 4.71
N ASP A 515 -12.57 34.42 3.94
CA ASP A 515 -13.47 35.43 4.48
C ASP A 515 -14.56 34.82 5.37
N ALA A 516 -15.08 33.64 4.98
CA ALA A 516 -16.03 32.89 5.80
C ALA A 516 -15.42 32.39 7.12
N ILE A 517 -14.16 31.95 7.11
CA ILE A 517 -13.46 31.57 8.36
C ILE A 517 -13.22 32.80 9.25
N CYS A 518 -12.90 33.96 8.68
CA CYS A 518 -12.75 35.19 9.46
C CYS A 518 -14.04 35.54 10.21
N ASP A 519 -15.21 35.41 9.57
CA ASP A 519 -16.50 35.66 10.23
C ASP A 519 -16.76 34.64 11.35
N GLU A 520 -16.46 33.37 11.12
CA GLU A 520 -16.65 32.30 12.12
C GLU A 520 -15.74 32.45 13.35
N ILE A 521 -14.49 32.91 13.15
CA ILE A 521 -13.59 33.24 14.28
C ILE A 521 -14.21 34.33 15.15
N LEU A 522 -14.80 35.35 14.53
CA LEU A 522 -15.41 36.47 15.24
C LEU A 522 -16.69 36.06 15.96
N GLU A 523 -17.53 35.24 15.34
CA GLU A 523 -18.72 34.66 15.98
C GLU A 523 -18.32 33.80 17.20
N GLU A 524 -17.31 32.93 17.07
CA GLU A 524 -16.82 32.10 18.17
C GLU A 524 -16.23 32.94 19.32
N CYS A 525 -15.57 34.06 19.01
CA CYS A 525 -15.08 35.00 20.01
C CYS A 525 -16.23 35.65 20.78
N ASN A 526 -17.31 36.03 20.11
CA ASN A 526 -18.49 36.63 20.73
C ASN A 526 -19.27 35.62 21.58
N ASP A 527 -19.41 34.39 21.11
CA ASP A 527 -20.18 33.35 21.81
C ASP A 527 -19.48 32.86 23.10
N LYS A 528 -18.15 32.83 23.10
CA LYS A 528 -17.34 32.31 24.22
C LYS A 528 -16.76 33.39 25.13
N ASP A 529 -16.91 34.66 24.78
CA ASP A 529 -16.24 35.80 25.42
C ASP A 529 -14.73 35.55 25.60
N SER A 530 -14.11 34.98 24.56
CA SER A 530 -12.70 34.56 24.59
C SER A 530 -12.00 34.99 23.32
N LEU A 531 -10.93 35.75 23.48
CA LEU A 531 -10.08 36.20 22.37
C LEU A 531 -9.10 35.13 21.87
N HIS A 532 -9.07 33.95 22.48
CA HIS A 532 -8.08 32.92 22.14
C HIS A 532 -8.11 32.51 20.66
N PRO A 533 -9.28 32.25 20.01
CA PRO A 533 -9.32 31.93 18.58
C PRO A 533 -8.71 33.02 17.69
N LEU A 534 -8.99 34.27 18.03
CA LEU A 534 -8.46 35.45 17.35
C LEU A 534 -6.95 35.60 17.54
N HIS A 535 -6.45 35.37 18.76
CA HIS A 535 -5.03 35.40 19.07
C HIS A 535 -4.23 34.36 18.29
N GLU A 536 -4.74 33.12 18.25
CA GLU A 536 -4.08 32.02 17.54
C GLU A 536 -4.00 32.30 16.04
N ALA A 537 -5.10 32.77 15.44
CA ALA A 537 -5.16 33.11 14.02
C ALA A 537 -4.22 34.27 13.66
N VAL A 538 -4.19 35.35 14.45
CA VAL A 538 -3.35 36.52 14.17
C VAL A 538 -1.87 36.23 14.39
N GLN A 539 -1.50 35.54 15.48
CA GLN A 539 -0.11 35.14 15.73
C GLN A 539 0.47 34.33 14.56
N PHE A 540 -0.35 33.45 13.97
CA PHE A 540 0.04 32.70 12.79
C PHE A 540 0.26 33.59 11.55
N LEU A 541 -0.62 34.56 11.30
CA LEU A 541 -0.53 35.50 10.18
C LEU A 541 0.68 36.44 10.32
N GLU A 542 0.98 36.90 11.54
CA GLU A 542 2.15 37.73 11.82
C GLU A 542 3.47 36.99 11.57
N ALA A 543 3.50 35.68 11.86
CA ALA A 543 4.64 34.83 11.54
C ALA A 543 4.81 34.60 10.02
N HIS A 544 3.76 34.82 9.22
CA HIS A 544 3.75 34.57 7.77
C HIS A 544 3.15 35.76 6.98
N PRO A 545 3.83 36.93 6.98
CA PRO A 545 3.30 38.15 6.36
C PRO A 545 3.03 38.01 4.86
N ASP A 546 3.72 37.09 4.18
CA ASP A 546 3.55 36.80 2.75
C ASP A 546 2.15 36.30 2.39
N LEU A 547 1.46 35.66 3.36
CA LEU A 547 0.15 35.04 3.22
C LEU A 547 -1.00 35.99 3.60
N ALA A 548 -0.72 37.05 4.37
CA ALA A 548 -1.69 38.04 4.86
C ALA A 548 -2.05 39.11 3.80
N ARG A 549 -2.38 38.69 2.58
CA ARG A 549 -2.76 39.57 1.46
C ARG A 549 -4.24 39.98 1.44
N PRO A 550 -5.21 39.15 1.87
CA PRO A 550 -6.63 39.52 1.87
C PRO A 550 -6.92 40.69 2.81
N GLN A 551 -7.72 41.66 2.35
CA GLN A 551 -8.02 42.89 3.10
C GLN A 551 -8.75 42.60 4.42
N LYS A 552 -9.61 41.57 4.46
CA LYS A 552 -10.32 41.14 5.66
C LYS A 552 -9.41 40.55 6.74
N LEU A 553 -8.33 39.87 6.36
CA LEU A 553 -7.32 39.37 7.32
C LEU A 553 -6.53 40.54 7.93
N ALA A 554 -6.16 41.53 7.13
CA ALA A 554 -5.54 42.75 7.65
C ALA A 554 -6.46 43.47 8.64
N TRP A 555 -7.77 43.49 8.37
CA TRP A 555 -8.77 44.00 9.30
C TRP A 555 -8.82 43.18 10.60
N LEU A 556 -8.81 41.84 10.51
CA LEU A 556 -8.86 40.93 11.67
C LEU A 556 -7.66 41.12 12.62
N VAL A 557 -6.44 41.26 12.06
CA VAL A 557 -5.22 41.57 12.83
C VAL A 557 -5.39 42.87 13.62
N ARG A 558 -5.89 43.91 12.95
CA ARG A 558 -6.10 45.24 13.55
C ARG A 558 -7.20 45.22 14.61
N TYR A 559 -8.22 44.39 14.44
CA TYR A 559 -9.28 44.20 15.43
C TYR A 559 -8.76 43.53 16.70
N ARG A 560 -7.84 42.56 16.59
CA ARG A 560 -7.14 42.00 17.75
C ARG A 560 -6.35 43.05 18.51
N GLU A 561 -5.56 43.86 17.81
CA GLU A 561 -4.79 44.93 18.46
C GLU A 561 -5.69 45.91 19.21
N PHE A 562 -6.83 46.27 18.61
CA PHE A 562 -7.84 47.08 19.29
C PHE A 562 -8.36 46.42 20.57
N ARG A 563 -8.63 45.10 20.56
CA ARG A 563 -9.07 44.37 21.76
C ARG A 563 -8.04 44.37 22.87
N LEU A 564 -6.77 44.16 22.54
CA LEU A 564 -5.68 44.22 23.52
C LEU A 564 -5.59 45.60 24.18
N VAL A 565 -5.73 46.66 23.39
CA VAL A 565 -5.75 48.05 23.91
C VAL A 565 -6.97 48.28 24.84
N LEU A 566 -8.12 47.67 24.54
CA LEU A 566 -9.30 47.73 25.43
C LEU A 566 -9.07 46.96 26.75
N ASP A 567 -8.44 45.78 26.69
CA ASP A 567 -8.12 44.99 27.88
C ASP A 567 -7.08 45.72 28.78
N ASP A 568 -6.09 46.37 28.17
CA ASP A 568 -5.12 47.23 28.86
C ASP A 568 -5.83 48.41 29.53
N ARG A 569 -6.80 49.03 28.84
CA ARG A 569 -7.63 50.12 29.40
C ARG A 569 -8.44 49.64 30.59
N GLU A 570 -9.10 48.49 30.49
CA GLU A 570 -9.89 47.93 31.59
C GLU A 570 -9.00 47.54 32.79
N SER A 571 -7.81 46.99 32.53
CA SER A 571 -6.81 46.70 33.56
C SER A 571 -6.34 47.96 34.29
N LEU A 572 -6.10 49.06 33.55
CA LEU A 572 -5.77 50.35 34.15
C LEU A 572 -6.93 50.95 34.94
N LEU A 573 -8.18 50.80 34.47
CA LEU A 573 -9.38 51.23 35.19
C LEU A 573 -9.59 50.44 36.49
N THR A 574 -9.36 49.13 36.50
CA THR A 574 -9.46 48.29 37.71
C THR A 574 -8.34 48.61 38.70
N LEU A 575 -7.12 48.90 38.25
CA LEU A 575 -6.04 49.40 39.08
C LEU A 575 -6.37 50.76 39.70
N LEU A 576 -6.95 51.67 38.93
CA LEU A 576 -7.41 52.97 39.43
C LEU A 576 -8.51 52.82 40.49
N ARG A 577 -9.46 51.89 40.27
CA ARG A 577 -10.56 51.59 41.21
C ARG A 577 -10.08 50.91 42.49
N SER A 578 -9.07 50.03 42.40
CA SER A 578 -8.52 49.30 43.57
C SER A 578 -7.48 50.12 44.36
N GLY A 579 -6.70 50.97 43.69
CA GLY A 579 -5.77 51.90 44.33
C GLY A 579 -6.45 52.99 45.17
N GLY A 580 -7.74 53.27 44.91
CA GLY A 580 -8.54 54.17 45.74
C GLY A 580 -8.88 53.64 47.14
N SER A 581 -8.63 52.36 47.43
CA SER A 581 -9.01 51.73 48.71
C SER A 581 -7.87 51.61 49.73
N VAL A 582 -6.61 51.87 49.35
CA VAL A 582 -5.45 51.77 50.26
C VAL A 582 -4.79 53.14 50.42
N MET A 583 -5.20 53.86 51.46
CA MET A 583 -4.48 54.93 52.18
C MET A 583 -3.48 55.82 51.40
N SER A 584 -4.00 56.98 50.99
CA SER A 584 -3.46 58.37 50.97
C SER A 584 -2.11 58.79 50.38
N ASP A 585 -1.11 57.96 50.06
CA ASP A 585 0.26 58.52 49.88
C ASP A 585 0.85 58.62 48.46
N ASN A 586 0.20 58.13 47.39
CA ASN A 586 0.81 58.15 46.05
C ASN A 586 0.04 58.97 44.99
N LYS A 587 -0.16 60.28 45.22
CA LYS A 587 -0.75 61.21 44.22
C LYS A 587 0.00 61.22 42.88
N GLU A 588 1.32 61.05 42.90
CA GLU A 588 2.13 60.99 41.67
C GLU A 588 1.92 59.71 40.87
N GLU A 589 1.73 58.56 41.53
CA GLU A 589 1.43 57.30 40.85
C GLU A 589 0.01 57.30 40.27
N GLN A 590 -0.96 57.87 40.99
CA GLN A 590 -2.31 58.04 40.49
C GLN A 590 -2.35 58.97 39.26
N ALA A 591 -1.66 60.12 39.31
CA ALA A 591 -1.54 61.01 38.16
C ALA A 591 -0.78 60.35 36.98
N SER A 592 0.19 59.47 37.27
CA SER A 592 0.90 58.67 36.27
C SER A 592 -0.02 57.63 35.60
N LEU A 593 -0.85 56.93 36.39
CA LEU A 593 -1.84 55.96 35.91
C LEU A 593 -2.94 56.64 35.08
N GLU A 594 -3.42 57.81 35.50
CA GLU A 594 -4.40 58.60 34.74
C GLU A 594 -3.84 59.07 33.39
N ARG A 595 -2.56 59.49 33.35
CA ARG A 595 -1.88 59.81 32.07
C ARG A 595 -1.75 58.59 31.16
N LYS A 596 -1.39 57.43 31.72
CA LYS A 596 -1.31 56.17 30.96
C LYS A 596 -2.67 55.74 30.43
N LEU A 597 -3.71 55.80 31.27
CA LEU A 597 -5.09 55.49 30.88
C LEU A 597 -5.57 56.40 29.74
N ARG A 598 -5.28 57.70 29.82
CA ARG A 598 -5.62 58.66 28.76
C ARG A 598 -4.89 58.32 27.46
N PHE A 599 -3.60 58.01 27.52
CA PHE A 599 -2.83 57.61 26.34
C PHE A 599 -3.41 56.34 25.68
N VAL A 600 -3.69 55.29 26.46
CA VAL A 600 -4.29 54.04 25.96
C VAL A 600 -5.68 54.30 25.36
N SER A 601 -6.49 55.17 25.98
CA SER A 601 -7.83 55.51 25.48
C SER A 601 -7.78 56.33 24.17
N MET A 602 -6.76 57.18 24.00
CA MET A 602 -6.50 57.86 22.71
C MET A 602 -6.06 56.86 21.62
N GLU A 603 -5.22 55.89 21.94
CA GLU A 603 -4.84 54.84 20.99
C GLU A 603 -6.03 53.94 20.63
N ALA A 604 -6.89 53.59 21.59
CA ALA A 604 -8.14 52.86 21.33
C ALA A 604 -9.05 53.62 20.36
N ALA A 605 -9.19 54.94 20.56
CA ALA A 605 -9.98 55.80 19.68
C ALA A 605 -9.43 55.85 18.25
N LYS A 606 -8.10 55.88 18.07
CA LYS A 606 -7.45 55.81 16.74
C LYS A 606 -7.73 54.49 16.04
N TRP A 607 -7.54 53.36 16.74
CA TRP A 607 -7.84 52.03 16.19
C TRP A 607 -9.31 51.90 15.78
N LEU A 608 -10.24 52.36 16.63
CA LEU A 608 -11.66 52.34 16.36
C LEU A 608 -12.01 53.18 15.13
N GLY A 609 -11.45 54.38 14.99
CA GLY A 609 -11.63 55.22 13.80
C GLY A 609 -11.17 54.54 12.52
N TRP A 610 -10.05 53.81 12.56
CA TRP A 610 -9.56 53.03 11.42
C TRP A 610 -10.46 51.84 11.09
N LEU A 611 -10.83 51.04 12.09
CA LEU A 611 -11.67 49.83 11.92
C LEU A 611 -13.01 50.15 11.27
N LEU A 612 -13.61 51.28 11.65
CA LEU A 612 -14.89 51.77 11.14
C LEU A 612 -14.80 52.35 9.72
N SER A 613 -13.63 52.84 9.32
CA SER A 613 -13.39 53.35 7.96
C SER A 613 -13.16 52.26 6.91
N SER A 614 -12.95 51.01 7.34
CA SER A 614 -12.70 49.88 6.44
C SER A 614 -14.00 49.33 5.85
N ALA A 615 -14.04 49.16 4.52
CA ALA A 615 -15.17 48.54 3.83
C ALA A 615 -15.36 47.05 4.18
N GLU A 616 -14.31 46.40 4.66
CA GLU A 616 -14.28 44.96 5.01
C GLU A 616 -14.74 44.67 6.44
N ALA A 617 -15.30 45.67 7.15
CA ALA A 617 -15.74 45.53 8.54
C ALA A 617 -16.89 44.50 8.66
N PRO A 618 -16.70 43.41 9.44
CA PRO A 618 -17.72 42.38 9.63
C PRO A 618 -18.99 42.92 10.27
N LYS A 619 -20.14 42.48 9.73
CA LYS A 619 -21.46 42.98 10.14
C LYS A 619 -21.85 42.59 11.57
N VAL A 620 -21.36 41.43 12.02
CA VAL A 620 -21.64 40.87 13.35
C VAL A 620 -21.12 41.79 14.47
N LEU A 621 -20.07 42.56 14.20
CA LEU A 621 -19.41 43.40 15.20
C LEU A 621 -19.94 44.83 15.27
N ARG A 622 -20.94 45.19 14.45
CA ARG A 622 -21.47 46.56 14.36
C ARG A 622 -22.00 47.07 15.69
N SER A 623 -22.77 46.27 16.42
CA SER A 623 -23.32 46.68 17.72
C SER A 623 -22.22 46.84 18.75
N GLU A 624 -21.29 45.89 18.79
CA GLU A 624 -20.22 45.86 19.78
C GLU A 624 -19.23 47.01 19.59
N VAL A 625 -18.83 47.29 18.34
CA VAL A 625 -17.94 48.42 18.05
C VAL A 625 -18.63 49.76 18.37
N LEU A 626 -19.94 49.89 18.13
CA LEU A 626 -20.70 51.07 18.52
C LEU A 626 -20.82 51.23 20.04
N GLU A 627 -20.99 50.15 20.80
CA GLU A 627 -20.97 50.20 22.26
C GLU A 627 -19.59 50.59 22.81
N GLN A 628 -18.50 50.11 22.21
CA GLN A 628 -17.15 50.57 22.59
C GLN A 628 -16.90 52.03 22.20
N ALA A 629 -17.43 52.47 21.05
CA ALA A 629 -17.39 53.87 20.65
C ALA A 629 -18.14 54.75 21.66
N GLU A 630 -19.33 54.34 22.10
CA GLU A 630 -20.11 55.03 23.14
C GLU A 630 -19.27 55.19 24.41
N ARG A 631 -18.67 54.10 24.92
CA ARG A 631 -17.84 54.12 26.14
C ARG A 631 -16.62 55.04 26.05
N LEU A 632 -15.97 55.13 24.88
CA LEU A 632 -14.82 56.01 24.68
C LEU A 632 -15.24 57.48 24.51
N LEU A 633 -16.41 57.74 23.94
CA LEU A 633 -16.95 59.10 23.75
C LEU A 633 -17.49 59.72 25.04
N GLU A 634 -17.78 58.91 26.06
CA GLU A 634 -18.17 59.41 27.39
C GLU A 634 -17.01 60.10 28.13
N GLU A 635 -15.76 59.82 27.76
CA GLU A 635 -14.57 60.39 28.40
C GLU A 635 -14.43 61.90 28.12
N SER A 636 -14.22 62.68 29.19
CA SER A 636 -14.00 64.13 29.13
C SER A 636 -12.67 64.49 29.81
N PRO A 637 -11.75 65.21 29.15
CA PRO A 637 -11.83 65.75 27.78
C PRO A 637 -11.77 64.66 26.69
N THR A 638 -12.36 64.94 25.52
CA THR A 638 -12.44 63.99 24.40
C THR A 638 -11.09 63.33 24.07
N VAL A 639 -11.10 62.00 23.93
CA VAL A 639 -9.94 61.20 23.48
C VAL A 639 -9.85 61.06 21.96
N PHE A 640 -10.90 61.49 21.24
CA PHE A 640 -10.93 61.47 19.78
C PHE A 640 -10.44 62.79 19.20
N GLU A 641 -9.57 62.69 18.19
CA GLU A 641 -9.25 63.81 17.30
C GLU A 641 -10.44 64.12 16.37
N SER A 642 -10.56 65.37 15.91
CA SER A 642 -11.65 65.83 15.03
C SER A 642 -11.83 64.91 13.81
N ARG A 643 -10.73 64.49 13.17
CA ARG A 643 -10.74 63.55 12.04
C ARG A 643 -11.44 62.22 12.34
N HIS A 644 -11.18 61.62 13.50
CA HIS A 644 -11.77 60.33 13.88
C HIS A 644 -13.27 60.47 14.20
N LEU A 645 -13.69 61.62 14.74
CA LEU A 645 -15.11 61.95 14.95
C LEU A 645 -15.86 62.09 13.62
N TYR A 646 -15.25 62.70 12.59
CA TYR A 646 -15.83 62.75 11.25
C TYR A 646 -15.97 61.36 10.62
N LEU A 647 -14.96 60.48 10.77
CA LEU A 647 -15.04 59.09 10.28
C LEU A 647 -16.15 58.31 10.97
N LEU A 648 -16.33 58.50 12.27
CA LEU A 648 -17.41 57.86 13.03
C LEU A 648 -18.80 58.37 12.56
N MET A 649 -18.93 59.67 12.31
CA MET A 649 -20.16 60.24 11.75
C MET A 649 -20.44 59.71 10.33
N GLU A 650 -19.41 59.59 9.49
CA GLU A 650 -19.53 59.00 8.16
C GLU A 650 -19.99 57.53 8.23
N TYR A 651 -19.41 56.74 9.13
CA TYR A 651 -19.80 55.36 9.36
C TYR A 651 -21.28 55.23 9.77
N LEU A 652 -21.76 56.08 10.69
CA LEU A 652 -23.18 56.08 11.10
C LEU A 652 -24.12 56.41 9.95
N GLN A 653 -23.73 57.33 9.06
CA GLN A 653 -24.49 57.64 7.84
C GLN A 653 -24.46 56.49 6.83
N GLN A 654 -23.34 55.79 6.70
CA GLN A 654 -23.22 54.59 5.86
C GLN A 654 -24.08 53.44 6.40
N LEU A 655 -24.14 53.29 7.73
CA LEU A 655 -25.00 52.30 8.40
C LEU A 655 -26.48 52.53 8.05
N ASP A 656 -26.95 53.77 8.03
CA ASP A 656 -28.34 54.09 7.65
C ASP A 656 -28.64 53.81 6.17
N ARG A 657 -27.64 53.99 5.32
CA ARG A 657 -27.74 53.74 3.86
C ARG A 657 -27.54 52.27 3.49
N SER A 658 -27.13 51.43 4.44
CA SER A 658 -26.86 50.02 4.19
C SER A 658 -28.14 49.23 3.86
N PHE A 659 -28.05 48.29 2.93
CA PHE A 659 -29.19 47.46 2.51
C PHE A 659 -29.78 46.61 3.65
N ASP A 660 -28.99 46.34 4.69
CA ASP A 660 -29.36 45.52 5.84
C ASP A 660 -29.67 46.34 7.10
N CYS A 661 -29.80 47.67 6.99
CA CYS A 661 -30.12 48.55 8.13
C CYS A 661 -31.37 48.09 8.89
N GLN A 662 -32.39 47.60 8.16
CA GLN A 662 -33.62 47.08 8.77
C GLN A 662 -33.39 45.84 9.63
N GLN A 663 -32.39 45.01 9.33
CA GLN A 663 -32.05 43.84 10.15
C GLN A 663 -31.29 44.25 11.41
N PHE A 664 -30.35 45.19 11.28
CA PHE A 664 -29.58 45.71 12.41
C PHE A 664 -30.46 46.45 13.43
N TYR A 665 -31.41 47.26 12.96
CA TYR A 665 -32.33 48.03 13.82
C TYR A 665 -33.55 47.25 14.31
N LYS A 666 -33.68 45.94 14.04
CA LYS A 666 -34.75 45.12 14.66
C LYS A 666 -34.62 45.10 16.17
N LEU A 667 -33.40 45.14 16.68
CA LEU A 667 -33.12 45.25 18.12
C LEU A 667 -33.19 46.72 18.52
N SER A 668 -34.12 47.05 19.43
CA SER A 668 -34.29 48.42 19.93
C SER A 668 -33.05 48.96 20.64
N SER A 669 -32.23 48.08 21.23
CA SER A 669 -30.94 48.43 21.84
C SER A 669 -29.99 49.07 20.84
N ASN A 670 -29.86 48.50 19.63
CA ASN A 670 -28.97 49.00 18.60
C ASN A 670 -29.36 50.39 18.11
N LYS A 671 -30.66 50.66 18.01
CA LYS A 671 -31.18 51.99 17.65
C LYS A 671 -30.84 53.03 18.73
N GLN A 672 -30.99 52.67 20.00
CA GLN A 672 -30.69 53.56 21.12
C GLN A 672 -29.18 53.85 21.24
N VAL A 673 -28.32 52.82 21.09
CA VAL A 673 -26.85 52.99 21.08
C VAL A 673 -26.45 53.97 19.97
N LYS A 674 -27.00 53.80 18.76
CA LYS A 674 -26.72 54.69 17.63
C LYS A 674 -27.09 56.15 17.92
N GLU A 675 -28.30 56.42 18.41
CA GLU A 675 -28.76 57.77 18.76
C GLU A 675 -27.88 58.42 19.85
N ARG A 676 -27.44 57.63 20.84
CA ARG A 676 -26.53 58.12 21.89
C ARG A 676 -25.14 58.44 21.33
N VAL A 677 -24.58 57.58 20.49
CA VAL A 677 -23.29 57.83 19.81
C VAL A 677 -23.38 59.09 18.95
N GLU A 678 -24.46 59.30 18.16
CA GLU A 678 -24.65 60.52 17.36
C GLU A 678 -24.64 61.80 18.21
N SER A 679 -25.33 61.77 19.35
CA SER A 679 -25.36 62.89 20.29
C SER A 679 -23.98 63.15 20.91
N LEU A 680 -23.26 62.10 21.30
CA LEU A 680 -21.93 62.19 21.91
C LEU A 680 -20.87 62.66 20.90
N VAL A 681 -20.93 62.20 19.65
CA VAL A 681 -20.07 62.69 18.56
C VAL A 681 -20.26 64.18 18.35
N SER A 682 -21.52 64.65 18.31
CA SER A 682 -21.83 66.08 18.14
C SER A 682 -21.26 66.93 19.29
N ARG A 683 -21.37 66.45 20.54
CA ARG A 683 -20.79 67.11 21.73
C ARG A 683 -19.27 67.15 21.66
N ASN A 684 -18.63 66.01 21.40
CA ASN A 684 -17.18 65.88 21.42
C ASN A 684 -16.53 66.57 20.22
N LEU A 685 -17.22 66.70 19.09
CA LEU A 685 -16.75 67.48 17.94
C LEU A 685 -16.69 68.97 18.30
N ALA A 686 -17.70 69.49 18.98
CA ALA A 686 -17.68 70.87 19.48
C ALA A 686 -16.52 71.09 20.48
N GLU A 687 -16.27 70.13 21.36
CA GLU A 687 -15.15 70.18 22.31
C GLU A 687 -13.79 70.11 21.60
N ALA A 688 -13.59 69.18 20.66
CA ALA A 688 -12.36 69.04 19.88
C ALA A 688 -12.07 70.29 19.05
N MET A 689 -13.08 70.88 18.40
CA MET A 689 -12.94 72.13 17.65
C MET A 689 -12.55 73.31 18.55
N LEU A 690 -13.10 73.38 19.76
CA LEU A 690 -12.71 74.40 20.74
C LEU A 690 -11.26 74.20 21.21
N GLN A 691 -10.84 72.96 21.46
CA GLN A 691 -9.46 72.63 21.84
C GLN A 691 -8.46 72.96 20.71
N GLU A 692 -8.77 72.58 19.46
CA GLU A 692 -7.96 72.91 18.28
C GLU A 692 -7.87 74.43 18.05
N ALA A 693 -8.98 75.16 18.22
CA ALA A 693 -8.99 76.62 18.13
C ALA A 693 -8.14 77.28 19.23
N THR A 694 -8.17 76.76 20.46
CA THR A 694 -7.33 77.27 21.56
C THR A 694 -5.84 76.95 21.38
N ALA A 695 -5.49 75.79 20.82
CA ALA A 695 -4.11 75.45 20.49
C ALA A 695 -3.56 76.33 19.34
N SER A 696 -4.38 76.56 18.31
CA SER A 696 -4.06 77.44 17.18
C SER A 696 -3.91 78.92 17.59
N GLY A 697 -4.59 79.34 18.66
CA GLY A 697 -4.51 80.69 19.22
C GLY A 697 -3.28 80.95 20.10
N CYS A 698 -2.67 79.92 20.69
CA CYS A 698 -1.47 80.05 21.52
C CYS A 698 -0.17 80.24 20.71
N ASP A 699 -0.10 79.77 19.47
CA ASP A 699 1.06 80.00 18.58
C ASP A 699 1.12 81.43 18.01
N ALA A 700 0.09 82.26 18.26
CA ALA A 700 -0.03 83.61 17.71
C ALA A 700 0.30 84.75 18.70
N SER A 701 0.79 84.46 19.91
CA SER A 701 1.14 85.50 20.88
C SER A 701 2.58 85.40 21.41
N PHE A 702 3.33 86.49 21.18
CA PHE A 702 4.67 86.85 21.66
C PHE A 702 5.89 86.48 20.80
N THR A 703 6.15 87.34 19.80
CA THR A 703 7.49 87.93 19.62
C THR A 703 7.36 89.45 19.61
N PRO A 704 7.96 90.18 20.58
CA PRO A 704 8.07 91.63 20.47
C PRO A 704 9.19 91.98 19.49
N MET A 705 8.90 92.90 18.57
CA MET A 705 9.91 93.61 17.79
C MET A 705 10.73 94.50 18.72
N GLU A 706 12.05 94.32 18.75
CA GLU A 706 13.01 95.39 19.02
C GLU A 706 14.15 95.32 17.99
N ASP A 707 14.55 96.51 17.54
CA ASP A 707 15.61 96.84 16.59
C ASP A 707 17.02 96.41 17.04
#